data_AF-A0A7X6V1M5-F1
#
_entry.id   AF-A0A7X6V1M5-F1
#
_cell.length_a   1.000
_cell.length_b   1.000
_cell.length_c   1.000
_cell.angle_alpha   90.00
_cell.angle_beta   90.00
_cell.angle_gamma   90.00
#
_symmetry.space_group_name_H-M   'P 1'
#
loop_
_entity.id
_entity.type
_entity.pdbx_description
1 polymer ?
#
loop_
_entity_poly.entity_id
_entity_poly.type
_entity_poly.pdbx_seq_one_letter_code
_entity_poly.pdbx_strand_id
1 'polypeptide(L)'
;MNLADLPVNVDYDDESRFAQAAAALTKAGVDIVDRTARKVWAEGGAGGAGYLDEDANRAFGYGEWGTRAGLGAFYNWAVANSILPPATASANGIEGEWADAGLLNIHRGSVHELAALAAHHRVLQQKVDRLDQGLNPLGFSERAIPFDISAQGIEEGSSSHFEQIYERAATALRNAGRILERAQTYGHALRQLQDIEESYEDSLASQERGYNDQLIAIFGYPYEGDIGVSGTYAQGYDGPDLFHYMWMDLQQFGLPEAMTEAVYSNTLYIAEEKPYGDEIFDPGTIHAVTNSQAIYKLTYWRSANGMVVKPDTVTGTRRAAGRIQMAYIDLIQAQVEVNNRQEWLERTDAAVQEAIAAFGSTAPRETYDRLMRKLTVLRRLEAANFSFKLLGTIGDGGAEFMDGLASVWDAGLFAGAKAGFVGLEAIFLGVKFGAQLISETLEFKKTLIEMKAEMEAAKEAYGETVETMCNEAIAAMDRHAQAFYDMNNAWAAMLEAAENIETIVAEGQRLLEAREQTRLQAVGQLTQARYNDMFFRLNRNESLTRYSTAFDLAQQYTWLAARAYDYETGRLTADAEAGPDFLGQIVAARTIGPLDADGQPGLAGESGDPGLADILARMAANWQVLKPRLGINNPQPYTTWFSLRHGLFRIVPGGQGDAAWSTELSKHWVANILDLPEFKRYCLEFNPAQTQEPGLVIPFATTIEAGKNLFGRDLAGGDSAYDSTYFATKIAAAGVRFIDYNALAEGATIPPQLSQTPVVYLMPLGTDRMRDPGRLATVLDYPVLDQVMQPPFVIGSQSLESADWSTIYNNLVGASDGTITLRRYPSFRASIFESDGPDIREASKRLVGRSVWNTRWVLVIPAAALGADREAALTTFIRGRDANRDGHLDQLPVRDIQIGLRTYSNSGN
;
A
#
# COMPACT_ATOMS: atom_id res chain seq x y z
N MET A 1 -44.58 -20.32 1.19
CA MET A 1 -43.99 -19.03 0.77
C MET A 1 -43.22 -19.30 -0.50
N ASN A 2 -43.62 -18.73 -1.65
CA ASN A 2 -42.97 -18.95 -2.93
C ASN A 2 -41.61 -18.27 -2.94
N LEU A 3 -40.54 -19.01 -3.24
CA LEU A 3 -39.16 -18.53 -3.38
C LEU A 3 -38.93 -17.70 -4.67
N ALA A 4 -39.98 -17.30 -5.37
CA ALA A 4 -39.91 -16.71 -6.71
C ALA A 4 -40.03 -15.17 -6.75
N ASP A 5 -40.23 -14.49 -5.61
CA ASP A 5 -40.45 -13.03 -5.52
C ASP A 5 -39.38 -12.28 -4.69
N LEU A 6 -38.23 -12.90 -4.41
CA LEU A 6 -37.07 -12.16 -3.89
C LEU A 6 -36.36 -11.50 -5.08
N PRO A 7 -36.23 -10.16 -5.14
CA PRO A 7 -35.40 -9.51 -6.15
C PRO A 7 -33.97 -10.00 -5.95
N VAL A 8 -33.49 -10.85 -6.86
CA VAL A 8 -32.07 -11.19 -6.95
C VAL A 8 -31.38 -9.93 -7.43
N ASN A 9 -30.71 -9.22 -6.51
CA ASN A 9 -29.79 -8.14 -6.89
C ASN A 9 -28.69 -8.79 -7.74
N VAL A 10 -28.58 -8.39 -9.00
CA VAL A 10 -27.53 -8.89 -9.90
C VAL A 10 -26.31 -8.02 -9.68
N ASP A 11 -25.44 -8.43 -8.78
CA ASP A 11 -24.12 -7.81 -8.59
C ASP A 11 -23.13 -8.35 -9.63
N TYR A 12 -22.35 -7.46 -10.26
CA TYR A 12 -21.34 -7.81 -11.26
C TYR A 12 -19.92 -7.90 -10.66
N ASP A 13 -19.80 -8.18 -9.35
CA ASP A 13 -18.52 -8.31 -8.65
C ASP A 13 -17.65 -9.44 -9.24
N ASP A 14 -18.26 -10.57 -9.61
CA ASP A 14 -17.52 -11.69 -10.21
C ASP A 14 -16.96 -11.34 -11.60
N GLU A 15 -17.70 -10.60 -12.42
CA GLU A 15 -17.25 -10.08 -13.72
C GLU A 15 -16.13 -9.05 -13.56
N SER A 16 -16.22 -8.20 -12.52
CA SER A 16 -15.15 -7.26 -12.15
C SER A 16 -13.89 -8.00 -11.72
N ARG A 17 -14.02 -9.03 -10.88
CA ARG A 17 -12.91 -9.90 -10.46
C ARG A 17 -12.30 -10.66 -11.64
N PHE A 18 -13.11 -11.11 -12.59
CA PHE A 18 -12.62 -11.70 -13.83
C PHE A 18 -11.75 -10.71 -14.61
N ALA A 19 -12.20 -9.46 -14.79
CA ALA A 19 -11.43 -8.41 -15.46
C ALA A 19 -10.11 -8.12 -14.73
N GLN A 20 -10.12 -8.10 -13.40
CA GLN A 20 -8.93 -7.94 -12.56
C GLN A 20 -7.93 -9.08 -12.75
N ALA A 21 -8.39 -10.33 -12.69
CA ALA A 21 -7.56 -11.51 -12.93
C ALA A 21 -6.99 -11.53 -14.36
N ALA A 22 -7.79 -11.16 -15.35
CA ALA A 22 -7.37 -11.06 -16.74
C ALA A 22 -6.29 -9.99 -16.98
N ALA A 23 -6.43 -8.82 -16.33
CA ALA A 23 -5.44 -7.75 -16.41
C ALA A 23 -4.11 -8.20 -15.76
N ALA A 24 -4.18 -8.85 -14.59
CA ALA A 24 -3.01 -9.40 -13.91
C ALA A 24 -2.31 -10.50 -14.74
N LEU A 25 -3.08 -11.39 -15.38
CA LEU A 25 -2.54 -12.42 -16.28
C LEU A 25 -1.82 -11.80 -17.49
N THR A 26 -2.40 -10.76 -18.10
CA THR A 26 -1.77 -10.07 -19.23
C THR A 26 -0.48 -9.38 -18.79
N LYS A 27 -0.47 -8.71 -17.63
CA LYS A 27 0.74 -8.13 -17.03
C LYS A 27 1.83 -9.18 -16.81
N ALA A 28 1.48 -10.33 -16.25
CA ALA A 28 2.42 -11.45 -16.10
C ALA A 28 2.97 -11.93 -17.46
N GLY A 29 2.13 -11.95 -18.50
CA GLY A 29 2.56 -12.23 -19.87
C GLY A 29 3.61 -11.25 -20.40
N VAL A 30 3.45 -9.94 -20.15
CA VAL A 30 4.46 -8.92 -20.49
C VAL A 30 5.79 -9.22 -19.81
N ASP A 31 5.76 -9.54 -18.52
CA ASP A 31 6.96 -9.84 -17.74
C ASP A 31 7.64 -11.13 -18.22
N ILE A 32 6.87 -12.16 -18.59
CA ILE A 32 7.42 -13.41 -19.15
C ILE A 32 8.13 -13.16 -20.46
N VAL A 33 7.54 -12.39 -21.38
CA VAL A 33 8.16 -12.02 -22.66
C VAL A 33 9.45 -11.25 -22.43
N ASP A 34 9.43 -10.23 -21.58
CA ASP A 34 10.61 -9.44 -21.24
C ASP A 34 11.73 -10.31 -20.64
N ARG A 35 11.37 -11.21 -19.72
CA ARG A 35 12.34 -12.10 -19.07
C ARG A 35 12.94 -13.11 -20.02
N THR A 36 12.11 -13.68 -20.88
CA THR A 36 12.54 -14.64 -21.90
C THR A 36 13.46 -13.98 -22.92
N ALA A 37 13.08 -12.79 -23.41
CA ALA A 37 13.90 -12.01 -24.33
C ALA A 37 15.29 -11.72 -23.74
N ARG A 38 15.35 -11.23 -22.49
CA ARG A 38 16.62 -10.96 -21.80
C ARG A 38 17.46 -12.21 -21.53
N LYS A 39 16.83 -13.36 -21.29
CA LYS A 39 17.53 -14.63 -21.04
C LYS A 39 18.19 -15.19 -22.30
N VAL A 40 17.53 -15.04 -23.44
CA VAL A 40 17.97 -15.60 -24.72
C VAL A 40 18.87 -14.62 -25.49
N TRP A 41 18.79 -13.33 -25.18
CA TRP A 41 19.54 -12.30 -25.90
C TRP A 41 21.05 -12.54 -25.84
N ALA A 42 21.67 -12.55 -27.01
CA ALA A 42 23.11 -12.55 -27.23
C ALA A 42 23.40 -11.61 -28.40
N GLU A 43 24.44 -10.79 -28.27
CA GLU A 43 24.83 -9.85 -29.32
C GLU A 43 25.25 -10.58 -30.59
N GLY A 44 24.66 -10.23 -31.74
CA GLY A 44 24.93 -10.90 -33.02
C GLY A 44 24.49 -12.37 -33.11
N GLY A 45 23.77 -12.88 -32.10
CA GLY A 45 23.28 -14.26 -32.03
C GLY A 45 21.95 -14.51 -32.74
N ALA A 46 21.55 -15.78 -32.82
CA ALA A 46 20.31 -16.23 -33.48
C ALA A 46 19.00 -15.77 -32.79
N GLY A 47 19.08 -15.08 -31.65
CA GLY A 47 17.95 -14.50 -30.91
C GLY A 47 17.33 -13.25 -31.55
N GLY A 48 17.28 -13.21 -32.89
CA GLY A 48 16.75 -12.09 -33.67
C GLY A 48 15.22 -11.93 -33.57
N ALA A 49 14.69 -11.08 -34.44
CA ALA A 49 13.26 -10.80 -34.61
C ALA A 49 12.42 -12.09 -34.66
N GLY A 50 11.39 -12.17 -33.82
CA GLY A 50 10.50 -13.32 -33.72
C GLY A 50 11.14 -14.62 -33.22
N TYR A 51 12.09 -14.58 -32.27
CA TYR A 51 12.70 -15.80 -31.70
C TYR A 51 11.62 -16.79 -31.24
N LEU A 52 11.63 -17.95 -31.88
CA LEU A 52 10.87 -19.14 -31.54
C LEU A 52 11.81 -20.11 -30.83
N ASP A 53 11.27 -20.90 -29.91
CA ASP A 53 12.02 -21.97 -29.30
C ASP A 53 12.43 -23.01 -30.35
N GLU A 54 13.66 -23.54 -30.24
CA GLU A 54 14.11 -24.64 -31.10
C GLU A 54 13.32 -25.93 -30.85
N ASP A 55 12.83 -26.11 -29.62
CA ASP A 55 11.93 -27.22 -29.26
C ASP A 55 10.47 -26.80 -29.42
N ALA A 56 9.87 -27.20 -30.55
CA ALA A 56 8.47 -26.94 -30.85
C ALA A 56 7.47 -27.54 -29.84
N ASN A 57 7.87 -28.54 -29.04
CA ASN A 57 7.02 -29.10 -27.98
C ASN A 57 7.04 -28.24 -26.71
N ARG A 58 8.10 -27.46 -26.49
CA ARG A 58 8.21 -26.51 -25.37
C ARG A 58 7.65 -25.14 -25.78
N ALA A 59 8.12 -24.62 -26.90
CA ALA A 59 7.64 -23.37 -27.49
C ALA A 59 7.67 -22.20 -26.46
N PHE A 60 8.82 -21.99 -25.82
CA PHE A 60 9.07 -20.90 -24.85
C PHE A 60 9.88 -19.75 -25.43
N GLY A 61 9.86 -19.54 -26.75
CA GLY A 61 10.42 -18.35 -27.37
C GLY A 61 9.65 -17.09 -26.98
N TYR A 62 10.30 -15.92 -27.00
CA TYR A 62 9.60 -14.67 -26.66
C TYR A 62 8.49 -14.35 -27.66
N GLY A 63 8.63 -14.75 -28.94
CA GLY A 63 7.58 -14.59 -29.95
C GLY A 63 6.36 -15.46 -29.66
N GLU A 64 6.57 -16.67 -29.16
CA GLU A 64 5.51 -17.61 -28.80
C GLU A 64 4.78 -17.15 -27.54
N TRP A 65 5.52 -16.71 -26.51
CA TRP A 65 4.95 -16.07 -25.34
C TRP A 65 4.20 -14.78 -25.68
N GLY A 66 4.75 -13.96 -26.58
CA GLY A 66 4.10 -12.75 -27.09
C GLY A 66 2.78 -13.06 -27.77
N THR A 67 2.73 -14.11 -28.60
CA THR A 67 1.52 -14.56 -29.27
C THR A 67 0.48 -15.08 -28.27
N ARG A 68 0.89 -15.94 -27.32
CA ARG A 68 -0.01 -16.50 -26.29
C ARG A 68 -0.59 -15.42 -25.38
N ALA A 69 0.26 -14.53 -24.88
CA ALA A 69 -0.16 -13.43 -24.02
C ALA A 69 -1.01 -12.40 -24.79
N GLY A 70 -0.66 -12.13 -26.05
CA GLY A 70 -1.40 -11.21 -26.92
C GLY A 70 -2.81 -11.70 -27.24
N LEU A 71 -2.93 -12.95 -27.70
CA LEU A 71 -4.24 -13.59 -27.96
C LEU A 71 -5.05 -13.75 -26.68
N GLY A 72 -4.41 -14.19 -25.58
CA GLY A 72 -5.06 -14.31 -24.27
C GLY A 72 -5.62 -12.98 -23.77
N ALA A 73 -4.87 -11.88 -23.92
CA ALA A 73 -5.35 -10.55 -23.60
C ALA A 73 -6.57 -10.19 -24.46
N PHE A 74 -6.50 -10.39 -25.77
CA PHE A 74 -7.63 -10.10 -26.67
C PHE A 74 -8.89 -10.91 -26.32
N TYR A 75 -8.75 -12.22 -26.07
CA TYR A 75 -9.89 -13.06 -25.69
C TYR A 75 -10.48 -12.66 -24.35
N ASN A 76 -9.65 -12.42 -23.34
CA ASN A 76 -10.12 -11.98 -22.03
C ASN A 76 -10.79 -10.61 -22.10
N TRP A 77 -10.25 -9.68 -22.92
CA TRP A 77 -10.87 -8.39 -23.18
C TRP A 77 -12.25 -8.55 -23.82
N ALA A 78 -12.38 -9.41 -24.84
CA ALA A 78 -13.63 -9.66 -25.53
C ALA A 78 -14.69 -10.27 -24.58
N VAL A 79 -14.28 -11.26 -23.76
CA VAL A 79 -15.15 -11.88 -22.75
C VAL A 79 -15.58 -10.85 -21.71
N ALA A 80 -14.64 -10.12 -21.09
CA ALA A 80 -14.95 -9.12 -20.07
C ALA A 80 -15.85 -8.00 -20.61
N ASN A 81 -15.64 -7.56 -21.86
CA ASN A 81 -16.55 -6.60 -22.50
C ASN A 81 -17.92 -7.21 -22.79
N SER A 82 -18.04 -8.51 -23.08
CA SER A 82 -19.33 -9.13 -23.38
C SER A 82 -20.20 -9.34 -22.13
N ILE A 83 -19.59 -9.62 -20.98
CA ILE A 83 -20.28 -9.91 -19.71
C ILE A 83 -20.62 -8.65 -18.91
N LEU A 84 -19.81 -7.59 -19.03
CA LEU A 84 -20.06 -6.33 -18.32
C LEU A 84 -21.07 -5.43 -19.06
N PRO A 85 -22.00 -4.77 -18.33
CA PRO A 85 -22.99 -3.90 -18.95
C PRO A 85 -22.37 -2.60 -19.48
N PRO A 86 -22.93 -2.01 -20.56
CA PRO A 86 -22.47 -0.74 -21.11
C PRO A 86 -22.78 0.43 -20.16
N ALA A 87 -21.91 1.45 -20.15
CA ALA A 87 -22.03 2.62 -19.26
C ALA A 87 -23.31 3.46 -19.48
N THR A 88 -24.01 3.29 -20.60
CA THR A 88 -25.24 4.03 -20.95
C THR A 88 -26.53 3.42 -20.40
N ALA A 89 -26.45 2.28 -19.68
CA ALA A 89 -27.63 1.66 -19.08
C ALA A 89 -28.28 2.52 -17.97
N SER A 90 -27.54 3.41 -17.31
CA SER A 90 -28.07 4.26 -16.21
C SER A 90 -28.56 5.65 -16.63
N ALA A 91 -28.21 6.13 -17.83
CA ALA A 91 -28.36 7.57 -18.18
C ALA A 91 -29.61 7.94 -19.00
N ASN A 92 -30.25 6.97 -19.69
CA ASN A 92 -31.25 7.28 -20.71
C ASN A 92 -32.71 6.97 -20.33
N GLY A 93 -33.01 6.62 -19.07
CA GLY A 93 -34.38 6.35 -18.65
C GLY A 93 -35.07 5.23 -19.46
N ILE A 94 -34.27 4.35 -20.08
CA ILE A 94 -34.77 3.15 -20.73
C ILE A 94 -34.98 2.13 -19.61
N GLU A 95 -36.23 2.01 -19.13
CA GLU A 95 -36.67 0.87 -18.33
C GLU A 95 -36.49 -0.40 -19.18
N GLY A 96 -35.37 -1.10 -19.01
CA GLY A 96 -35.10 -2.34 -19.72
C GLY A 96 -33.90 -3.09 -19.15
N GLU A 97 -34.17 -4.29 -18.61
CA GLU A 97 -33.29 -5.44 -18.25
C GLU A 97 -31.97 -5.22 -17.49
N TRP A 98 -31.40 -4.01 -17.45
CA TRP A 98 -30.02 -3.73 -16.98
C TRP A 98 -29.94 -2.49 -16.07
N ALA A 99 -31.09 -1.92 -15.70
CA ALA A 99 -31.17 -0.78 -14.79
C ALA A 99 -31.12 -1.27 -13.33
N ASP A 100 -29.93 -1.61 -12.85
CA ASP A 100 -29.74 -1.86 -11.42
C ASP A 100 -29.50 -0.53 -10.69
N ALA A 101 -30.40 -0.21 -9.76
CA ALA A 101 -30.29 0.94 -8.85
C ALA A 101 -29.56 0.58 -7.55
N GLY A 102 -28.95 -0.62 -7.47
CA GLY A 102 -28.15 -1.10 -6.36
C GLY A 102 -26.88 -0.28 -6.10
N LEU A 103 -26.37 -0.37 -4.86
CA LEU A 103 -25.32 0.48 -4.29
C LEU A 103 -23.96 0.43 -5.02
N LEU A 104 -23.71 -0.56 -5.90
CA LEU A 104 -22.39 -0.82 -6.50
C LEU A 104 -22.23 -0.51 -7.99
N ASN A 105 -23.31 -0.22 -8.75
CA ASN A 105 -23.34 0.14 -10.19
C ASN A 105 -22.02 -0.14 -10.97
N ILE A 106 -21.73 -1.43 -11.20
CA ILE A 106 -20.53 -1.88 -11.90
C ILE A 106 -20.83 -1.98 -13.40
N HIS A 107 -20.07 -1.27 -14.23
CA HIS A 107 -20.22 -1.21 -15.67
C HIS A 107 -18.86 -1.05 -16.36
N ARG A 108 -18.78 -1.22 -17.69
CA ARG A 108 -17.51 -1.13 -18.45
C ARG A 108 -16.70 0.15 -18.20
N GLY A 109 -17.36 1.26 -17.87
CA GLY A 109 -16.70 2.52 -17.52
C GLY A 109 -16.15 2.63 -16.09
N SER A 110 -16.63 1.81 -15.14
CA SER A 110 -16.19 1.83 -13.73
C SER A 110 -15.14 0.75 -13.46
N VAL A 111 -15.10 -0.31 -14.27
CA VAL A 111 -14.05 -1.34 -14.26
C VAL A 111 -12.82 -0.84 -15.04
N HIS A 112 -11.86 -0.26 -14.31
CA HIS A 112 -10.64 0.32 -14.87
C HIS A 112 -9.68 -0.74 -15.45
N GLU A 113 -9.83 -1.98 -15.00
CA GLU A 113 -9.06 -3.16 -15.38
C GLU A 113 -9.18 -3.46 -16.88
N LEU A 114 -10.32 -3.14 -17.49
CA LEU A 114 -10.52 -3.25 -18.95
C LEU A 114 -9.57 -2.34 -19.73
N ALA A 115 -9.41 -1.10 -19.26
CA ALA A 115 -8.48 -0.14 -19.86
C ALA A 115 -7.02 -0.55 -19.58
N ALA A 116 -6.73 -1.03 -18.36
CA ALA A 116 -5.42 -1.55 -17.99
C ALA A 116 -5.00 -2.74 -18.87
N LEU A 117 -5.91 -3.68 -19.15
CA LEU A 117 -5.65 -4.83 -20.00
C LEU A 117 -5.29 -4.40 -21.43
N ALA A 118 -6.04 -3.45 -22.02
CA ALA A 118 -5.70 -2.90 -23.33
C ALA A 118 -4.35 -2.18 -23.33
N ALA A 119 -4.02 -1.47 -22.25
CA ALA A 119 -2.72 -0.83 -22.07
C ALA A 119 -1.59 -1.86 -21.98
N HIS A 120 -1.75 -2.94 -21.19
CA HIS A 120 -0.77 -4.02 -21.10
C HIS A 120 -0.55 -4.74 -22.44
N HIS A 121 -1.61 -4.94 -23.22
CA HIS A 121 -1.48 -5.49 -24.58
C HIS A 121 -0.67 -4.56 -25.51
N ARG A 122 -0.86 -3.24 -25.44
CA ARG A 122 -0.02 -2.29 -26.20
C ARG A 122 1.45 -2.35 -25.77
N VAL A 123 1.72 -2.46 -24.47
CA VAL A 123 3.10 -2.60 -23.94
C VAL A 123 3.73 -3.90 -24.43
N LEU A 124 2.97 -5.00 -24.43
CA LEU A 124 3.41 -6.28 -24.99
C LEU A 124 3.81 -6.14 -26.45
N GLN A 125 2.93 -5.56 -27.27
CA GLN A 125 3.19 -5.37 -28.71
C GLN A 125 4.42 -4.51 -28.93
N GLN A 126 4.54 -3.38 -28.23
CA GLN A 126 5.72 -2.50 -28.33
C GLN A 126 7.02 -3.21 -27.96
N LYS A 127 7.01 -4.10 -26.96
CA LYS A 127 8.20 -4.88 -26.59
C LYS A 127 8.60 -5.85 -27.71
N VAL A 128 7.63 -6.57 -28.28
CA VAL A 128 7.87 -7.48 -29.41
C VAL A 128 8.36 -6.69 -30.63
N ASP A 129 7.69 -5.60 -30.99
CA ASP A 129 8.06 -4.75 -32.13
C ASP A 129 9.49 -4.18 -32.00
N ARG A 130 9.91 -3.81 -30.79
CA ARG A 130 11.28 -3.30 -30.54
C ARG A 130 12.32 -4.40 -30.78
N LEU A 131 12.07 -5.61 -30.28
CA LEU A 131 12.94 -6.76 -30.51
C LEU A 131 12.98 -7.12 -32.01
N ASP A 132 11.83 -7.06 -32.68
CA ASP A 132 11.72 -7.32 -34.11
C ASP A 132 12.43 -6.28 -34.99
N GLN A 133 12.53 -5.04 -34.51
CA GLN A 133 13.34 -3.99 -35.13
C GLN A 133 14.85 -4.18 -34.93
N GLY A 134 15.29 -5.23 -34.22
CA GLY A 134 16.68 -5.48 -33.89
C GLY A 134 17.22 -4.60 -32.77
N LEU A 135 16.34 -4.07 -31.90
CA LEU A 135 16.76 -3.44 -30.65
C LEU A 135 16.98 -4.54 -29.60
N ASN A 136 17.92 -4.30 -28.70
CA ASN A 136 18.11 -5.18 -27.55
C ASN A 136 16.91 -5.05 -26.57
N PRO A 137 16.79 -5.97 -25.58
CA PRO A 137 15.70 -5.91 -24.60
C PRO A 137 15.65 -4.62 -23.76
N LEU A 138 16.73 -3.84 -23.75
CA LEU A 138 16.82 -2.54 -23.09
C LEU A 138 16.32 -1.38 -23.97
N GLY A 139 15.99 -1.64 -25.25
CA GLY A 139 15.49 -0.66 -26.21
C GLY A 139 16.58 0.06 -27.01
N PHE A 140 17.85 -0.33 -26.87
CA PHE A 140 18.96 0.25 -27.64
C PHE A 140 19.24 -0.55 -28.90
N SER A 141 19.73 0.12 -29.94
CA SER A 141 20.38 -0.61 -31.03
C SER A 141 21.67 -1.25 -30.51
N GLU A 142 22.06 -2.41 -31.03
CA GLU A 142 23.39 -2.97 -30.78
C GLU A 142 24.51 -1.96 -31.08
N ARG A 143 24.24 -1.03 -32.00
CA ARG A 143 25.13 0.04 -32.48
C ARG A 143 25.19 1.27 -31.59
N ALA A 144 24.46 1.28 -30.46
CA ALA A 144 24.33 2.47 -29.66
C ALA A 144 25.58 2.75 -28.83
N ILE A 145 26.18 3.92 -29.07
CA ILE A 145 27.33 4.44 -28.33
C ILE A 145 27.00 5.88 -27.91
N PRO A 146 27.08 6.21 -26.61
CA PRO A 146 26.59 7.51 -26.11
C PRO A 146 27.59 8.64 -26.37
N PHE A 147 27.27 9.68 -27.14
CA PHE A 147 28.20 10.83 -27.34
C PHE A 147 27.73 12.12 -26.67
N ASP A 148 26.82 12.02 -25.70
CA ASP A 148 26.40 13.15 -24.85
C ASP A 148 27.41 13.47 -23.73
N ILE A 149 28.64 13.76 -24.12
CA ILE A 149 29.77 13.99 -23.20
C ILE A 149 30.25 15.44 -23.27
N SER A 150 30.88 15.89 -22.18
CA SER A 150 31.58 17.17 -22.12
C SER A 150 32.94 17.04 -22.78
N ALA A 151 33.31 18.01 -23.61
CA ALA A 151 34.66 18.11 -24.19
C ALA A 151 35.71 18.62 -23.18
N GLN A 152 35.27 19.13 -22.03
CA GLN A 152 36.18 19.67 -21.01
C GLN A 152 36.97 18.53 -20.34
N GLY A 153 38.28 18.69 -20.19
CA GLY A 153 39.11 17.70 -19.50
C GLY A 153 39.60 16.55 -20.37
N ILE A 154 39.02 16.34 -21.55
CA ILE A 154 39.33 15.21 -22.45
C ILE A 154 40.70 15.37 -23.10
N GLU A 155 41.01 16.57 -23.61
CA GLU A 155 42.30 16.84 -24.23
C GLU A 155 43.46 16.85 -23.23
N GLU A 156 43.17 17.07 -21.94
CA GLU A 156 44.16 16.96 -20.87
C GLU A 156 44.25 15.55 -20.26
N GLY A 157 43.44 14.58 -20.72
CA GLY A 157 43.37 13.23 -20.16
C GLY A 157 42.77 13.13 -18.74
N SER A 158 42.24 14.25 -18.23
CA SER A 158 41.66 14.36 -16.89
C SER A 158 40.26 13.75 -16.78
N SER A 159 39.49 13.78 -17.87
CA SER A 159 38.17 13.14 -18.01
C SER A 159 38.13 12.35 -19.31
N SER A 160 37.62 11.13 -19.29
CA SER A 160 37.45 10.31 -20.49
C SER A 160 35.96 10.09 -20.83
N HIS A 161 35.69 9.63 -22.06
CA HIS A 161 34.35 9.24 -22.49
C HIS A 161 33.74 8.20 -21.55
N PHE A 162 34.47 7.13 -21.23
CA PHE A 162 34.02 6.09 -20.31
C PHE A 162 33.71 6.65 -18.92
N GLU A 163 34.60 7.44 -18.31
CA GLU A 163 34.42 7.96 -16.95
C GLU A 163 33.15 8.79 -16.79
N GLN A 164 32.83 9.64 -17.78
CA GLN A 164 31.62 10.47 -17.74
C GLN A 164 30.33 9.64 -17.82
N ILE A 165 30.32 8.56 -18.60
CA ILE A 165 29.15 7.68 -18.72
C ILE A 165 29.07 6.72 -17.53
N TYR A 166 30.22 6.24 -17.04
CA TYR A 166 30.32 5.43 -15.83
C TYR A 166 29.75 6.16 -14.61
N GLU A 167 30.07 7.44 -14.42
CA GLU A 167 29.55 8.24 -13.31
C GLU A 167 28.01 8.35 -13.35
N ARG A 168 27.43 8.48 -14.55
CA ARG A 168 25.98 8.46 -14.75
C ARG A 168 25.39 7.10 -14.40
N ALA A 169 26.03 6.01 -14.82
CA ALA A 169 25.62 4.64 -14.47
C ALA A 169 25.68 4.38 -12.96
N ALA A 170 26.75 4.79 -12.30
CA ALA A 170 26.90 4.69 -10.86
C ALA A 170 25.82 5.50 -10.13
N THR A 171 25.50 6.71 -10.62
CA THR A 171 24.42 7.54 -10.06
C THR A 171 23.05 6.87 -10.21
N ALA A 172 22.74 6.33 -11.39
CA ALA A 172 21.49 5.61 -11.64
C ALA A 172 21.36 4.36 -10.74
N LEU A 173 22.46 3.62 -10.55
CA LEU A 173 22.49 2.46 -9.67
C LEU A 173 22.29 2.84 -8.20
N ARG A 174 22.95 3.91 -7.73
CA ARG A 174 22.78 4.43 -6.37
C ARG A 174 21.34 4.83 -6.08
N ASN A 175 20.70 5.48 -7.05
CA ASN A 175 19.29 5.85 -6.98
C ASN A 175 18.38 4.63 -6.82
N ALA A 176 18.61 3.59 -7.63
CA ALA A 176 17.87 2.33 -7.51
C ALA A 176 18.10 1.67 -6.12
N GLY A 177 19.34 1.72 -5.60
CA GLY A 177 19.67 1.22 -4.27
C GLY A 177 18.89 1.91 -3.15
N ARG A 178 18.81 3.25 -3.17
CA ARG A 178 18.04 4.04 -2.18
C ARG A 178 16.54 3.71 -2.18
N ILE A 179 15.96 3.49 -3.36
CA ILE A 179 14.54 3.12 -3.47
C ILE A 179 14.31 1.69 -2.96
N LEU A 180 15.24 0.78 -3.21
CA LEU A 180 15.17 -0.58 -2.70
C LEU A 180 15.26 -0.62 -1.17
N GLU A 181 16.19 0.14 -0.59
CA GLU A 181 16.34 0.28 0.86
C GLU A 181 15.02 0.75 1.50
N ARG A 182 14.36 1.75 0.90
CA ARG A 182 13.04 2.19 1.37
C ARG A 182 11.98 1.08 1.31
N ALA A 183 11.94 0.31 0.21
CA ALA A 183 11.02 -0.83 0.11
C ALA A 183 11.31 -1.89 1.19
N GLN A 184 12.58 -2.13 1.49
CA GLN A 184 13.01 -3.03 2.57
C GLN A 184 12.56 -2.51 3.93
N THR A 185 12.72 -1.21 4.23
CA THR A 185 12.25 -0.59 5.48
C THR A 185 10.76 -0.82 5.70
N TYR A 186 9.91 -0.61 4.67
CA TYR A 186 8.49 -0.94 4.79
C TYR A 186 8.23 -2.43 4.96
N GLY A 187 9.03 -3.30 4.31
CA GLY A 187 8.96 -4.75 4.52
C GLY A 187 9.42 -5.20 5.92
N HIS A 188 10.32 -4.47 6.57
CA HIS A 188 10.71 -4.69 7.96
C HIS A 188 9.62 -4.21 8.92
N ALA A 189 9.05 -3.02 8.68
CA ALA A 189 7.93 -2.50 9.45
C ALA A 189 6.70 -3.41 9.39
N LEU A 190 6.42 -4.01 8.24
CA LEU A 190 5.34 -4.99 8.08
C LEU A 190 5.56 -6.23 8.96
N ARG A 191 6.78 -6.78 8.97
CA ARG A 191 7.13 -7.93 9.82
C ARG A 191 7.02 -7.59 11.30
N GLN A 192 7.54 -6.43 11.70
CA GLN A 192 7.42 -5.96 13.08
C GLN A 192 5.95 -5.76 13.48
N LEU A 193 5.10 -5.27 12.57
CA LEU A 193 3.68 -5.11 12.83
C LEU A 193 2.97 -6.47 12.99
N GLN A 194 3.32 -7.47 12.17
CA GLN A 194 2.81 -8.84 12.30
C GLN A 194 3.20 -9.47 13.64
N ASP A 195 4.47 -9.31 14.06
CA ASP A 195 4.93 -9.81 15.35
C ASP A 195 4.18 -9.13 16.53
N ILE A 196 3.87 -7.83 16.40
CA ILE A 196 3.08 -7.08 17.39
C ILE A 196 1.63 -7.54 17.40
N GLU A 197 1.02 -7.76 16.24
CA GLU A 197 -0.37 -8.22 16.09
C GLU A 197 -0.55 -9.61 16.71
N GLU A 198 0.33 -10.56 16.38
CA GLU A 198 0.31 -11.92 16.95
C GLU A 198 0.44 -11.89 18.48
N SER A 199 1.41 -11.14 19.00
CA SER A 199 1.58 -10.98 20.46
C SER A 199 0.38 -10.31 21.13
N TYR A 200 -0.30 -9.39 20.44
CA TYR A 200 -1.47 -8.70 20.96
C TYR A 200 -2.70 -9.61 20.97
N GLU A 201 -2.93 -10.38 19.91
CA GLU A 201 -3.99 -11.38 19.82
C GLU A 201 -3.86 -12.43 20.92
N ASP A 202 -2.65 -12.94 21.18
CA ASP A 202 -2.38 -13.90 22.27
C ASP A 202 -2.69 -13.31 23.66
N SER A 203 -2.31 -12.05 23.87
CA SER A 203 -2.60 -11.33 25.12
C SER A 203 -4.11 -11.11 25.29
N LEU A 204 -4.81 -10.70 24.23
CA LEU A 204 -6.25 -10.49 24.24
C LEU A 204 -6.99 -11.80 24.48
N ALA A 205 -6.62 -12.89 23.81
CA ALA A 205 -7.20 -14.21 24.02
C ALA A 205 -6.98 -14.73 25.45
N SER A 206 -5.85 -14.40 26.07
CA SER A 206 -5.56 -14.76 27.46
C SER A 206 -6.37 -13.93 28.46
N GLN A 207 -6.55 -12.64 28.19
CA GLN A 207 -7.43 -11.76 28.99
C GLN A 207 -8.89 -12.17 28.85
N GLU A 208 -9.37 -12.47 27.65
CA GLU A 208 -10.73 -12.96 27.38
C GLU A 208 -11.02 -14.27 28.12
N ARG A 209 -10.09 -15.22 28.10
CA ARG A 209 -10.20 -16.43 28.92
C ARG A 209 -10.25 -16.11 30.40
N GLY A 210 -9.37 -15.22 30.89
CA GLY A 210 -9.37 -14.78 32.29
C GLY A 210 -10.70 -14.13 32.72
N TYR A 211 -11.29 -13.28 31.89
CA TYR A 211 -12.62 -12.72 32.13
C TYR A 211 -13.70 -13.81 32.14
N ASN A 212 -13.65 -14.75 31.18
CA ASN A 212 -14.60 -15.85 31.10
C ASN A 212 -14.55 -16.74 32.35
N ASP A 213 -13.35 -17.11 32.80
CA ASP A 213 -13.14 -17.93 34.00
C ASP A 213 -13.66 -17.22 35.27
N GLN A 214 -13.39 -15.92 35.41
CA GLN A 214 -13.89 -15.13 36.53
C GLN A 214 -15.42 -14.97 36.50
N LEU A 215 -16.01 -14.77 35.33
CA LEU A 215 -17.46 -14.73 35.18
C LEU A 215 -18.09 -16.09 35.48
N ILE A 216 -17.46 -17.21 35.08
CA ILE A 216 -17.91 -18.56 35.41
C ILE A 216 -17.81 -18.79 36.93
N ALA A 217 -16.78 -18.28 37.60
CA ALA A 217 -16.68 -18.37 39.06
C ALA A 217 -17.81 -17.60 39.79
N ILE A 218 -18.31 -16.51 39.20
CA ILE A 218 -19.41 -15.71 39.73
C ILE A 218 -20.77 -16.35 39.41
N PHE A 219 -21.05 -16.59 38.13
CA PHE A 219 -22.37 -16.97 37.61
C PHE A 219 -22.57 -18.48 37.41
N GLY A 220 -21.49 -19.28 37.40
CA GLY A 220 -21.54 -20.70 37.08
C GLY A 220 -21.81 -20.99 35.61
N TYR A 221 -21.88 -22.28 35.26
CA TYR A 221 -22.29 -22.72 33.92
C TYR A 221 -23.81 -22.84 33.83
N PRO A 222 -24.42 -22.64 32.65
CA PRO A 222 -25.83 -22.91 32.43
C PRO A 222 -26.14 -24.41 32.56
N TYR A 223 -27.42 -24.74 32.76
CA TYR A 223 -27.89 -26.12 32.77
C TYR A 223 -27.74 -26.75 31.39
N GLU A 224 -27.40 -28.04 31.33
CA GLU A 224 -27.26 -28.77 30.06
C GLU A 224 -28.51 -28.68 29.18
N GLY A 225 -29.72 -28.76 29.76
CA GLY A 225 -30.98 -28.62 29.02
C GLY A 225 -31.31 -27.19 28.56
N ASP A 226 -30.55 -26.19 28.98
CA ASP A 226 -30.64 -24.80 28.49
C ASP A 226 -29.63 -24.51 27.36
N ILE A 227 -28.87 -25.52 26.93
CA ILE A 227 -27.91 -25.46 25.83
C ILE A 227 -28.45 -26.29 24.65
N GLY A 228 -28.69 -25.67 23.49
CA GLY A 228 -29.11 -26.35 22.27
C GLY A 228 -30.28 -25.70 21.54
N VAL A 229 -30.89 -26.43 20.62
CA VAL A 229 -31.90 -25.91 19.66
C VAL A 229 -33.15 -25.32 20.34
N SER A 230 -33.49 -25.78 21.53
CA SER A 230 -34.62 -25.31 22.33
C SER A 230 -34.21 -24.54 23.60
N GLY A 231 -32.90 -24.37 23.82
CA GLY A 231 -32.34 -23.70 24.99
C GLY A 231 -32.01 -22.24 24.71
N THR A 232 -31.69 -21.50 25.77
CA THR A 232 -31.28 -20.08 25.69
C THR A 232 -29.89 -19.93 25.08
N TYR A 233 -29.01 -20.90 25.33
CA TYR A 233 -27.63 -20.91 24.83
C TYR A 233 -27.52 -21.83 23.62
N ALA A 234 -26.70 -21.45 22.63
CA ALA A 234 -26.49 -22.27 21.43
C ALA A 234 -25.77 -23.59 21.74
N GLN A 235 -25.93 -24.57 20.86
CA GLN A 235 -25.27 -25.87 20.99
C GLN A 235 -23.74 -25.71 21.08
N GLY A 236 -23.11 -26.30 22.10
CA GLY A 236 -21.67 -26.23 22.32
C GLY A 236 -21.18 -25.03 23.15
N TYR A 237 -22.08 -24.25 23.75
CA TYR A 237 -21.72 -23.11 24.60
C TYR A 237 -20.90 -23.52 25.85
N ASP A 238 -19.79 -22.81 26.08
CA ASP A 238 -18.83 -23.05 27.17
C ASP A 238 -18.55 -21.81 28.03
N GLY A 239 -19.49 -20.87 28.06
CA GLY A 239 -19.39 -19.63 28.83
C GLY A 239 -20.21 -19.63 30.14
N PRO A 240 -20.18 -18.51 30.88
CA PRO A 240 -20.97 -18.31 32.09
C PRO A 240 -22.47 -18.23 31.79
N ASP A 241 -23.30 -18.53 32.78
CA ASP A 241 -24.73 -18.32 32.73
C ASP A 241 -25.09 -16.84 33.03
N LEU A 242 -25.24 -16.01 32.00
CA LEU A 242 -25.54 -14.58 32.19
C LEU A 242 -27.04 -14.27 32.35
N PHE A 243 -27.91 -15.21 31.98
CA PHE A 243 -29.36 -14.99 31.93
C PHE A 243 -30.12 -15.75 33.02
N HIS A 244 -29.83 -17.04 33.19
CA HIS A 244 -30.58 -17.95 34.05
C HIS A 244 -29.79 -18.40 35.29
N TYR A 245 -28.78 -17.62 35.71
CA TYR A 245 -27.92 -17.97 36.85
C TYR A 245 -28.71 -18.21 38.15
N MET A 246 -29.88 -17.59 38.33
CA MET A 246 -30.74 -17.81 39.51
C MET A 246 -31.53 -19.12 39.48
N TRP A 247 -31.61 -19.82 38.35
CA TRP A 247 -32.30 -21.10 38.31
C TRP A 247 -31.56 -22.10 39.18
N MET A 248 -32.34 -22.71 40.07
CA MET A 248 -31.85 -23.69 41.04
C MET A 248 -32.91 -24.75 41.30
N ASP A 249 -32.44 -25.98 41.55
CA ASP A 249 -33.30 -27.08 41.97
C ASP A 249 -33.46 -27.03 43.50
N LEU A 250 -34.62 -26.53 43.93
CA LEU A 250 -34.89 -26.24 45.33
C LEU A 250 -35.40 -27.46 46.12
N GLN A 251 -35.82 -28.54 45.46
CA GLN A 251 -36.29 -29.76 46.13
C GLN A 251 -35.17 -30.43 46.94
N GLN A 252 -33.92 -30.27 46.49
CA GLN A 252 -32.74 -30.88 47.12
C GLN A 252 -32.40 -30.30 48.50
N PHE A 253 -33.00 -29.16 48.87
CA PHE A 253 -32.73 -28.46 50.13
C PHE A 253 -33.77 -28.75 51.22
N GLY A 254 -34.61 -29.77 51.05
CA GLY A 254 -35.56 -30.22 52.08
C GLY A 254 -36.74 -29.28 52.32
N LEU A 255 -37.04 -28.43 51.35
CA LEU A 255 -38.14 -27.47 51.41
C LEU A 255 -39.49 -28.15 51.12
N PRO A 256 -40.60 -27.68 51.72
CA PRO A 256 -41.94 -28.20 51.41
C PRO A 256 -42.26 -28.11 49.91
N GLU A 257 -43.00 -29.08 49.38
CA GLU A 257 -43.36 -29.16 47.94
C GLU A 257 -44.05 -27.87 47.45
N ALA A 258 -44.93 -27.30 48.27
CA ALA A 258 -45.60 -26.01 48.02
C ALA A 258 -44.65 -24.80 47.85
N MET A 259 -43.39 -24.90 48.30
CA MET A 259 -42.38 -23.84 48.18
C MET A 259 -41.38 -24.05 47.04
N THR A 260 -41.43 -25.21 46.37
CA THR A 260 -40.45 -25.61 45.34
C THR A 260 -41.09 -25.76 43.95
N GLU A 261 -42.41 -25.89 43.88
CA GLU A 261 -43.16 -25.94 42.62
C GLU A 261 -43.14 -24.58 41.90
N ALA A 262 -42.95 -24.59 40.57
CA ALA A 262 -43.02 -23.39 39.73
C ALA A 262 -44.49 -22.99 39.51
N VAL A 263 -44.94 -21.93 40.19
CA VAL A 263 -46.34 -21.51 40.20
C VAL A 263 -46.64 -20.40 39.19
N TYR A 264 -45.72 -19.45 39.01
CA TYR A 264 -45.88 -18.34 38.07
C TYR A 264 -44.58 -18.05 37.31
N SER A 265 -44.70 -17.36 36.17
CA SER A 265 -43.56 -17.00 35.35
C SER A 265 -43.57 -15.52 34.99
N ASN A 266 -42.38 -14.92 34.99
CA ASN A 266 -42.14 -13.57 34.49
C ASN A 266 -41.38 -13.69 33.18
N THR A 267 -41.98 -13.18 32.10
CA THR A 267 -41.32 -13.16 30.79
C THR A 267 -40.78 -11.77 30.51
N LEU A 268 -39.49 -11.68 30.18
CA LEU A 268 -38.87 -10.50 29.60
C LEU A 268 -38.86 -10.62 28.07
N TYR A 269 -39.27 -9.54 27.42
CA TYR A 269 -39.36 -9.40 25.97
C TYR A 269 -38.30 -8.41 25.48
N ILE A 270 -37.45 -8.86 24.55
CA ILE A 270 -36.31 -8.09 24.04
C ILE A 270 -36.51 -7.85 22.53
N ALA A 271 -36.36 -6.60 22.10
CA ALA A 271 -36.66 -6.17 20.71
C ALA A 271 -35.44 -6.15 19.76
N GLU A 272 -34.25 -6.50 20.21
CA GLU A 272 -33.03 -6.48 19.38
C GLU A 272 -32.75 -7.81 18.66
N GLU A 273 -32.17 -7.72 17.46
CA GLU A 273 -31.82 -8.88 16.63
C GLU A 273 -30.63 -9.64 17.21
N LYS A 274 -30.93 -10.82 17.74
CA LYS A 274 -30.05 -11.97 18.05
C LYS A 274 -29.04 -11.82 19.20
N PRO A 275 -29.12 -12.64 20.27
CA PRO A 275 -28.08 -12.82 21.27
C PRO A 275 -26.96 -13.78 20.78
N TYR A 276 -26.69 -13.85 19.48
CA TYR A 276 -25.66 -14.75 18.93
C TYR A 276 -24.93 -14.15 17.72
N GLY A 277 -23.65 -13.85 17.92
CA GLY A 277 -22.68 -13.44 16.90
C GLY A 277 -21.54 -12.63 17.52
N ASP A 278 -20.31 -12.81 17.02
CA ASP A 278 -19.06 -12.16 17.46
C ASP A 278 -19.00 -10.62 17.28
N GLU A 279 -20.15 -9.96 17.12
CA GLU A 279 -20.25 -8.50 17.00
C GLU A 279 -20.80 -7.89 18.29
N ILE A 280 -20.16 -6.77 18.66
CA ILE A 280 -20.42 -5.85 19.77
C ILE A 280 -21.78 -6.09 20.44
N PHE A 281 -21.76 -6.87 21.52
CA PHE A 281 -22.84 -6.89 22.49
C PHE A 281 -22.73 -5.60 23.29
N ASP A 282 -23.65 -4.66 23.09
CA ASP A 282 -23.91 -3.57 24.01
C ASP A 282 -24.98 -4.08 25.00
N PRO A 283 -24.62 -4.51 26.23
CA PRO A 283 -25.61 -4.82 27.25
C PRO A 283 -26.38 -3.57 27.72
N GLY A 284 -25.97 -2.39 27.26
CA GLY A 284 -26.24 -1.09 27.84
C GLY A 284 -27.65 -0.57 27.60
N THR A 285 -28.47 -1.14 26.72
CA THR A 285 -29.86 -0.66 26.57
C THR A 285 -30.82 -1.73 26.07
N ILE A 286 -31.13 -2.71 26.92
CA ILE A 286 -32.25 -3.61 26.62
C ILE A 286 -33.55 -2.85 26.87
N HIS A 287 -34.16 -2.37 25.78
CA HIS A 287 -35.50 -1.81 25.81
C HIS A 287 -36.50 -2.94 26.11
N ALA A 288 -37.16 -2.87 27.27
CA ALA A 288 -38.33 -3.70 27.52
C ALA A 288 -39.43 -3.26 26.54
N VAL A 289 -39.92 -4.18 25.71
CA VAL A 289 -40.93 -3.86 24.68
C VAL A 289 -42.16 -4.73 24.88
N THR A 290 -43.31 -4.25 24.39
CA THR A 290 -44.56 -5.03 24.35
C THR A 290 -44.38 -6.30 23.52
N ASN A 291 -45.13 -7.35 23.88
CA ASN A 291 -45.05 -8.70 23.31
C ASN A 291 -45.12 -8.75 21.76
N SER A 292 -45.71 -7.74 21.10
CA SER A 292 -45.85 -7.67 19.64
C SER A 292 -44.58 -7.24 18.88
N GLN A 293 -43.53 -6.75 19.55
CA GLN A 293 -42.27 -6.28 18.94
C GLN A 293 -41.04 -7.06 19.42
N ALA A 294 -41.23 -8.12 20.21
CA ALA A 294 -40.15 -8.89 20.81
C ALA A 294 -39.58 -9.91 19.82
N ILE A 295 -38.25 -9.91 19.66
CA ILE A 295 -37.52 -10.90 18.86
C ILE A 295 -37.05 -12.05 19.76
N TYR A 296 -36.76 -11.78 21.04
CA TYR A 296 -36.30 -12.76 22.02
C TYR A 296 -37.15 -12.76 23.31
N LYS A 297 -37.29 -13.95 23.90
CA LYS A 297 -38.11 -14.21 25.09
C LYS A 297 -37.27 -14.90 26.17
N LEU A 298 -37.07 -14.24 27.31
CA LEU A 298 -36.45 -14.83 28.50
C LEU A 298 -37.53 -15.07 29.56
N THR A 299 -37.59 -16.24 30.18
CA THR A 299 -38.67 -16.61 31.11
C THR A 299 -38.11 -17.07 32.45
N TYR A 300 -38.48 -16.39 33.53
CA TYR A 300 -38.10 -16.74 34.89
C TYR A 300 -39.28 -17.37 35.62
N TRP A 301 -39.09 -18.57 36.16
CA TRP A 301 -40.11 -19.28 36.92
C TRP A 301 -39.95 -19.01 38.40
N ARG A 302 -41.07 -18.85 39.10
CA ARG A 302 -41.10 -18.55 40.52
C ARG A 302 -42.04 -19.49 41.27
N SER A 303 -41.67 -19.83 42.51
CA SER A 303 -42.51 -20.61 43.41
C SER A 303 -43.49 -19.74 44.20
N ALA A 304 -44.45 -20.37 44.89
CA ALA A 304 -45.53 -19.70 45.62
C ALA A 304 -45.05 -18.61 46.61
N ASN A 305 -43.81 -18.68 47.06
CA ASN A 305 -43.20 -17.75 48.03
C ASN A 305 -42.28 -16.70 47.41
N GLY A 306 -42.22 -16.54 46.07
CA GLY A 306 -41.42 -15.47 45.44
C GLY A 306 -40.11 -15.93 44.80
N MET A 307 -39.62 -17.11 45.16
CA MET A 307 -38.27 -17.56 44.82
C MET A 307 -38.17 -18.01 43.38
N VAL A 308 -37.04 -17.71 42.72
CA VAL A 308 -36.77 -18.19 41.37
C VAL A 308 -36.44 -19.67 41.44
N VAL A 309 -37.18 -20.47 40.67
CA VAL A 309 -37.02 -21.93 40.59
C VAL A 309 -36.66 -22.33 39.18
N LYS A 310 -35.92 -23.43 39.07
CA LYS A 310 -35.72 -24.10 37.80
C LYS A 310 -37.03 -24.77 37.36
N PRO A 311 -37.52 -24.56 36.12
CA PRO A 311 -38.69 -25.26 35.61
C PRO A 311 -38.38 -26.71 35.24
N ASP A 312 -39.38 -27.59 35.38
CA ASP A 312 -39.27 -29.02 35.02
C ASP A 312 -38.97 -29.25 33.54
N THR A 313 -39.25 -28.27 32.69
CA THR A 313 -38.97 -28.30 31.25
C THR A 313 -37.47 -28.27 30.93
N VAL A 314 -36.63 -27.79 31.84
CA VAL A 314 -35.17 -27.71 31.66
C VAL A 314 -34.54 -28.92 32.34
N THR A 315 -33.98 -29.86 31.56
CA THR A 315 -33.38 -31.07 32.11
C THR A 315 -31.87 -30.92 32.37
N GLY A 316 -31.27 -31.85 33.11
CA GLY A 316 -29.81 -31.88 33.36
C GLY A 316 -29.34 -31.05 34.56
N THR A 317 -28.04 -31.11 34.83
CA THR A 317 -27.35 -30.42 35.93
C THR A 317 -26.40 -29.35 35.41
N ARG A 318 -25.93 -28.44 36.28
CA ARG A 318 -24.86 -27.50 35.94
C ARG A 318 -23.52 -28.22 36.05
N ARG A 319 -22.58 -27.89 35.16
CA ARG A 319 -21.20 -28.40 35.23
C ARG A 319 -20.47 -27.90 36.48
N ALA A 320 -20.67 -26.64 36.84
CA ALA A 320 -20.23 -26.05 38.10
C ALA A 320 -21.18 -24.94 38.52
N ALA A 321 -21.45 -24.85 39.82
CA ALA A 321 -22.17 -23.73 40.42
C ALA A 321 -21.19 -22.58 40.70
N GLY A 322 -21.62 -21.35 40.47
CA GLY A 322 -20.89 -20.14 40.80
C GLY A 322 -21.18 -19.66 42.22
N ARG A 323 -20.48 -18.58 42.62
CA ARG A 323 -20.65 -17.92 43.92
C ARG A 323 -22.08 -17.41 44.13
N ILE A 324 -22.76 -16.97 43.08
CA ILE A 324 -24.15 -16.47 43.19
C ILE A 324 -25.11 -17.57 43.63
N GLN A 325 -24.98 -18.79 43.12
CA GLN A 325 -25.87 -19.88 43.51
C GLN A 325 -25.68 -20.26 44.99
N MET A 326 -24.44 -20.21 45.48
CA MET A 326 -24.15 -20.44 46.90
C MET A 326 -24.79 -19.35 47.77
N ALA A 327 -24.60 -18.08 47.42
CA ALA A 327 -25.22 -16.97 48.15
C ALA A 327 -26.77 -17.00 48.05
N TYR A 328 -27.32 -17.49 46.95
CA TYR A 328 -28.76 -17.67 46.78
C TYR A 328 -29.33 -18.77 47.69
N ILE A 329 -28.59 -19.87 47.88
CA ILE A 329 -28.95 -20.90 48.87
C ILE A 329 -28.99 -20.31 50.28
N ASP A 330 -28.00 -19.50 50.65
CA ASP A 330 -27.94 -18.87 51.97
C ASP A 330 -29.15 -17.96 52.21
N LEU A 331 -29.57 -17.21 51.19
CA LEU A 331 -30.78 -16.39 51.25
C LEU A 331 -32.05 -17.24 51.44
N ILE A 332 -32.17 -18.36 50.72
CA ILE A 332 -33.31 -19.26 50.83
C ILE A 332 -33.38 -19.87 52.23
N GLN A 333 -32.24 -20.31 52.78
CA GLN A 333 -32.17 -20.84 54.14
C GLN A 333 -32.55 -19.78 55.19
N ALA A 334 -32.08 -18.53 55.01
CA ALA A 334 -32.46 -17.43 55.89
C ALA A 334 -33.96 -17.11 55.82
N GLN A 335 -34.58 -17.15 54.64
CA GLN A 335 -36.02 -16.97 54.48
C GLN A 335 -36.83 -18.08 55.18
N VAL A 336 -36.38 -19.33 55.10
CA VAL A 336 -37.02 -20.46 55.77
C VAL A 336 -36.92 -20.30 57.28
N GLU A 337 -35.78 -19.85 57.78
CA GLU A 337 -35.61 -19.55 59.19
C GLU A 337 -36.55 -18.42 59.64
N VAL A 338 -36.70 -17.36 58.85
CA VAL A 338 -37.69 -16.30 59.10
C VAL A 338 -39.11 -16.88 59.21
N ASN A 339 -39.51 -17.74 58.27
CA ASN A 339 -40.84 -18.37 58.28
C ASN A 339 -41.04 -19.26 59.53
N ASN A 340 -40.04 -20.05 59.90
CA ASN A 340 -40.08 -20.89 61.10
C ASN A 340 -40.18 -20.04 62.38
N ARG A 341 -39.43 -18.93 62.47
CA ARG A 341 -39.47 -18.01 63.61
C ARG A 341 -40.77 -17.23 63.68
N GLN A 342 -41.37 -16.90 62.54
CA GLN A 342 -42.71 -16.35 62.47
C GLN A 342 -43.76 -17.31 63.05
N GLU A 343 -43.76 -18.57 62.63
CA GLU A 343 -44.71 -19.56 63.19
C GLU A 343 -44.52 -19.73 64.70
N TRP A 344 -43.27 -19.71 65.17
CA TRP A 344 -42.96 -19.76 66.59
C TRP A 344 -43.48 -18.53 67.34
N LEU A 345 -43.37 -17.34 66.76
CA LEU A 345 -43.94 -16.12 67.33
C LEU A 345 -45.48 -16.21 67.41
N GLU A 346 -46.15 -16.67 66.36
CA GLU A 346 -47.61 -16.83 66.36
C GLU A 346 -48.08 -17.85 67.43
N ARG A 347 -47.35 -18.96 67.62
CA ARG A 347 -47.66 -19.94 68.68
C ARG A 347 -47.45 -19.36 70.08
N THR A 348 -46.41 -18.57 70.29
CA THR A 348 -46.14 -17.95 71.59
C THR A 348 -47.10 -16.79 71.91
N ASP A 349 -47.56 -16.01 70.90
CA ASP A 349 -48.64 -15.03 71.09
C ASP A 349 -49.94 -15.73 71.52
N ALA A 350 -50.30 -16.84 70.89
CA ALA A 350 -51.46 -17.64 71.28
C ALA A 350 -51.36 -18.13 72.74
N ALA A 351 -50.17 -18.57 73.18
CA ALA A 351 -49.94 -18.97 74.57
C ALA A 351 -50.03 -17.79 75.57
N VAL A 352 -49.56 -16.59 75.19
CA VAL A 352 -49.73 -15.37 75.99
C VAL A 352 -51.21 -14.99 76.10
N GLN A 353 -51.98 -15.10 75.01
CA GLN A 353 -53.43 -14.89 75.03
C GLN A 353 -54.13 -15.84 75.98
N GLU A 354 -53.82 -17.13 75.89
CA GLU A 354 -54.42 -18.17 76.71
C GLU A 354 -54.10 -17.95 78.20
N ALA A 355 -52.85 -17.62 78.53
CA ALA A 355 -52.44 -17.35 79.90
C ALA A 355 -53.12 -16.08 80.49
N ILE A 356 -53.23 -15.00 79.71
CA ILE A 356 -53.95 -13.77 80.12
C ILE A 356 -55.46 -14.03 80.25
N ALA A 357 -56.05 -14.83 79.34
CA ALA A 357 -57.46 -15.21 79.40
C ALA A 357 -57.77 -16.09 80.63
N ALA A 358 -56.89 -17.05 80.94
CA ALA A 358 -56.99 -17.88 82.14
C ALA A 358 -56.91 -17.04 83.42
N PHE A 359 -55.98 -16.08 83.47
CA PHE A 359 -55.91 -15.10 84.56
C PHE A 359 -57.19 -14.27 84.69
N GLY A 360 -57.78 -13.83 83.57
CA GLY A 360 -59.04 -13.06 83.54
C GLY A 360 -60.28 -13.81 84.04
N SER A 361 -60.23 -15.15 84.09
CA SER A 361 -61.34 -15.96 84.60
C SER A 361 -61.44 -15.97 86.14
N THR A 362 -60.36 -15.59 86.84
CA THR A 362 -60.25 -15.66 88.31
C THR A 362 -60.00 -14.28 88.95
N ALA A 363 -59.39 -13.33 88.24
CA ALA A 363 -59.00 -12.01 88.74
C ALA A 363 -60.06 -10.90 88.47
N PRO A 364 -59.96 -9.72 89.13
CA PRO A 364 -60.86 -8.59 88.88
C PRO A 364 -60.76 -8.05 87.45
N ARG A 365 -61.92 -7.74 86.86
CA ARG A 365 -62.09 -7.32 85.46
C ARG A 365 -61.24 -6.11 85.05
N GLU A 366 -60.98 -5.20 85.99
CA GLU A 366 -60.20 -3.97 85.73
C GLU A 366 -58.71 -4.24 85.43
N THR A 367 -58.08 -5.21 86.10
CA THR A 367 -56.68 -5.59 85.85
C THR A 367 -56.54 -6.38 84.56
N TYR A 368 -57.50 -7.27 84.27
CA TYR A 368 -57.60 -7.96 82.99
C TYR A 368 -57.74 -6.98 81.81
N ASP A 369 -58.62 -5.97 81.92
CA ASP A 369 -58.81 -4.97 80.87
C ASP A 369 -57.56 -4.09 80.61
N ARG A 370 -56.70 -3.89 81.63
CA ARG A 370 -55.39 -3.21 81.44
C ARG A 370 -54.41 -4.09 80.67
N LEU A 371 -54.27 -5.36 81.05
CA LEU A 371 -53.41 -6.33 80.37
C LEU A 371 -53.83 -6.54 78.91
N MET A 372 -55.13 -6.65 78.62
CA MET A 372 -55.65 -6.79 77.25
C MET A 372 -55.40 -5.55 76.38
N ARG A 373 -55.46 -4.34 76.96
CA ARG A 373 -55.07 -3.10 76.25
C ARG A 373 -53.59 -3.09 75.89
N LYS A 374 -52.71 -3.47 76.82
CA LYS A 374 -51.26 -3.55 76.56
C LYS A 374 -50.91 -4.66 75.58
N LEU A 375 -51.59 -5.81 75.63
CA LEU A 375 -51.46 -6.89 74.64
C LEU A 375 -51.88 -6.41 73.25
N THR A 376 -52.93 -5.59 73.15
CA THR A 376 -53.36 -4.98 71.88
C THR A 376 -52.30 -4.00 71.35
N VAL A 377 -51.61 -3.27 72.23
CA VAL A 377 -50.49 -2.40 71.83
C VAL A 377 -49.29 -3.22 71.36
N LEU A 378 -48.92 -4.28 72.08
CA LEU A 378 -47.88 -5.22 71.63
C LEU A 378 -48.20 -5.78 70.24
N ARG A 379 -49.44 -6.27 70.04
CA ARG A 379 -49.87 -6.75 68.72
C ARG A 379 -49.86 -5.71 67.62
N ARG A 380 -50.03 -4.43 67.95
CA ARG A 380 -49.93 -3.35 66.97
C ARG A 380 -48.47 -3.07 66.61
N LEU A 381 -47.56 -3.11 67.57
CA LEU A 381 -46.11 -3.01 67.33
C LEU A 381 -45.61 -4.23 66.55
N GLU A 382 -46.13 -5.41 66.86
CA GLU A 382 -45.89 -6.61 66.07
C GLU A 382 -46.48 -6.47 64.67
N ALA A 383 -47.76 -6.10 64.51
CA ALA A 383 -48.38 -5.92 63.20
C ALA A 383 -47.71 -4.79 62.37
N ALA A 384 -47.17 -3.76 63.02
CA ALA A 384 -46.31 -2.77 62.39
C ALA A 384 -45.06 -3.44 61.83
N ASN A 385 -44.34 -4.22 62.66
CA ASN A 385 -43.24 -5.09 62.21
C ASN A 385 -43.66 -6.17 61.20
N PHE A 386 -44.92 -6.58 61.18
CA PHE A 386 -45.44 -7.76 60.47
C PHE A 386 -46.40 -7.45 59.31
N SER A 387 -46.37 -6.21 58.79
CA SER A 387 -47.15 -5.83 57.60
C SER A 387 -46.75 -6.59 56.32
N PHE A 388 -45.84 -7.57 56.42
CA PHE A 388 -45.49 -8.55 55.40
C PHE A 388 -46.56 -9.62 55.12
N LYS A 389 -47.65 -9.70 55.91
CA LYS A 389 -48.78 -10.60 55.58
C LYS A 389 -49.42 -10.34 54.20
N LEU A 390 -49.07 -9.24 53.54
CA LEU A 390 -49.44 -8.96 52.15
C LEU A 390 -48.68 -9.79 51.11
N LEU A 391 -47.52 -10.40 51.44
CA LEU A 391 -46.75 -11.20 50.47
C LEU A 391 -47.19 -12.68 50.40
N GLY A 392 -48.00 -13.16 51.34
CA GLY A 392 -48.31 -14.59 51.48
C GLY A 392 -49.79 -14.97 51.67
N THR A 393 -50.72 -14.01 51.72
CA THR A 393 -52.16 -14.34 51.84
C THR A 393 -52.85 -14.37 50.48
N ILE A 394 -52.88 -15.58 49.90
CA ILE A 394 -53.88 -16.17 48.99
C ILE A 394 -54.53 -15.18 47.98
N GLY A 395 -54.10 -15.27 46.73
CA GLY A 395 -54.95 -15.03 45.55
C GLY A 395 -54.91 -13.63 44.96
N ASP A 396 -55.42 -12.62 45.66
CA ASP A 396 -55.77 -11.34 45.01
C ASP A 396 -54.85 -10.16 45.39
N GLY A 397 -54.25 -10.13 46.58
CA GLY A 397 -53.37 -9.01 47.00
C GLY A 397 -51.96 -9.04 46.40
N GLY A 398 -51.49 -10.23 46.00
CA GLY A 398 -50.21 -10.39 45.32
C GLY A 398 -50.20 -9.77 43.93
N ALA A 399 -51.35 -9.73 43.26
CA ALA A 399 -51.51 -9.05 41.98
C ALA A 399 -51.38 -7.53 42.15
N GLU A 400 -52.02 -6.91 43.13
CA GLU A 400 -51.95 -5.45 43.34
C GLU A 400 -50.57 -4.96 43.81
N PHE A 401 -49.85 -5.73 44.63
CA PHE A 401 -48.46 -5.42 44.99
C PHE A 401 -47.51 -5.57 43.79
N MET A 402 -47.72 -6.61 42.98
CA MET A 402 -46.96 -6.86 41.75
C MET A 402 -47.34 -5.88 40.63
N ASP A 403 -48.58 -5.38 40.59
CA ASP A 403 -49.07 -4.35 39.65
C ASP A 403 -48.61 -2.95 40.09
N GLY A 404 -48.48 -2.72 41.40
CA GLY A 404 -47.77 -1.56 41.95
C GLY A 404 -46.27 -1.58 41.63
N LEU A 405 -45.63 -2.75 41.66
CA LEU A 405 -44.25 -2.95 41.20
C LEU A 405 -44.13 -2.87 39.66
N ALA A 406 -45.15 -3.30 38.92
CA ALA A 406 -45.24 -3.11 37.47
C ALA A 406 -45.44 -1.63 37.11
N SER A 407 -46.12 -0.85 37.96
CA SER A 407 -46.21 0.61 37.77
C SER A 407 -44.88 1.32 38.06
N VAL A 408 -44.02 0.75 38.91
CA VAL A 408 -42.62 1.16 39.13
C VAL A 408 -41.73 0.73 37.96
N TRP A 409 -42.06 -0.40 37.31
CA TRP A 409 -41.47 -0.86 36.04
C TRP A 409 -41.78 0.10 34.87
N ASP A 410 -42.97 0.70 34.84
CA ASP A 410 -43.40 1.70 33.83
C ASP A 410 -42.96 3.14 34.16
N ALA A 411 -42.70 3.50 35.43
CA ALA A 411 -42.46 4.87 35.87
C ALA A 411 -41.03 5.42 35.68
N GLY A 412 -40.16 4.76 34.90
CA GLY A 412 -38.91 5.35 34.43
C GLY A 412 -37.79 5.53 35.47
N LEU A 413 -37.84 4.82 36.61
CA LEU A 413 -36.75 4.84 37.60
C LEU A 413 -35.56 3.91 37.24
N PHE A 414 -35.64 3.14 36.14
CA PHE A 414 -34.67 2.10 35.78
C PHE A 414 -33.95 2.32 34.44
N ALA A 415 -33.73 3.58 34.06
CA ALA A 415 -32.85 3.92 32.94
C ALA A 415 -31.39 3.47 33.26
N GLY A 416 -31.08 2.20 33.01
CA GLY A 416 -29.77 1.58 33.25
C GLY A 416 -29.78 0.11 33.69
N ALA A 417 -30.94 -0.51 33.94
CA ALA A 417 -30.98 -1.91 34.39
C ALA A 417 -30.67 -2.89 33.23
N LYS A 418 -29.52 -3.58 33.32
CA LYS A 418 -29.13 -4.66 32.39
C LYS A 418 -30.07 -5.86 32.54
N ALA A 419 -30.61 -6.40 31.43
CA ALA A 419 -31.69 -7.40 31.44
C ALA A 419 -31.44 -8.67 32.28
N GLY A 420 -30.18 -9.08 32.43
CA GLY A 420 -29.83 -10.25 33.25
C GLY A 420 -30.12 -10.09 34.75
N PHE A 421 -30.40 -8.87 35.24
CA PHE A 421 -30.48 -8.57 36.67
C PHE A 421 -31.88 -8.18 37.17
N VAL A 422 -32.84 -8.11 36.25
CA VAL A 422 -34.21 -7.65 36.51
C VAL A 422 -34.97 -8.58 37.48
N GLY A 423 -34.56 -9.85 37.61
CA GLY A 423 -35.19 -10.82 38.52
C GLY A 423 -34.92 -10.57 40.02
N LEU A 424 -33.80 -9.92 40.35
CA LEU A 424 -33.31 -9.72 41.71
C LEU A 424 -34.00 -8.58 42.45
N GLU A 425 -34.29 -7.47 41.76
CA GLU A 425 -34.73 -6.23 42.41
C GLU A 425 -36.08 -6.36 43.13
N ALA A 426 -37.00 -7.19 42.63
CA ALA A 426 -38.28 -7.47 43.29
C ALA A 426 -38.11 -8.24 44.62
N ILE A 427 -37.13 -9.14 44.70
CA ILE A 427 -36.78 -9.88 45.93
C ILE A 427 -36.16 -8.90 46.93
N PHE A 428 -35.24 -8.06 46.46
CA PHE A 428 -34.55 -7.06 47.29
C PHE A 428 -35.47 -5.98 47.85
N LEU A 429 -36.45 -5.51 47.07
CA LEU A 429 -37.38 -4.49 47.53
C LEU A 429 -38.23 -5.03 48.70
N GLY A 430 -38.70 -6.28 48.62
CA GLY A 430 -39.41 -6.94 49.72
C GLY A 430 -38.56 -7.07 51.00
N VAL A 431 -37.27 -7.39 50.87
CA VAL A 431 -36.35 -7.54 52.01
C VAL A 431 -35.94 -6.19 52.62
N LYS A 432 -35.64 -5.17 51.80
CA LYS A 432 -35.27 -3.81 52.25
C LYS A 432 -36.42 -3.09 52.97
N PHE A 433 -37.66 -3.30 52.55
CA PHE A 433 -38.84 -2.80 53.27
C PHE A 433 -39.01 -3.45 54.66
N GLY A 434 -38.65 -4.73 54.83
CA GLY A 434 -38.67 -5.42 56.12
C GLY A 434 -37.66 -4.87 57.14
N ALA A 435 -36.49 -4.42 56.68
CA ALA A 435 -35.44 -3.88 57.56
C ALA A 435 -35.77 -2.51 58.17
N GLN A 436 -36.58 -1.68 57.49
CA GLN A 436 -36.92 -0.33 57.97
C GLN A 436 -37.78 -0.34 59.25
N LEU A 437 -38.32 -1.50 59.62
CA LEU A 437 -39.21 -1.72 60.77
C LEU A 437 -38.50 -2.27 62.03
N ILE A 438 -37.23 -2.68 61.94
CA ILE A 438 -36.43 -3.17 63.10
C ILE A 438 -36.33 -2.10 64.22
N SER A 439 -36.60 -0.83 63.92
CA SER A 439 -36.55 0.30 64.84
C SER A 439 -37.56 0.28 66.00
N GLU A 440 -38.63 -0.54 65.96
CA GLU A 440 -39.67 -0.56 67.01
C GLU A 440 -39.38 -1.54 68.17
N THR A 441 -38.25 -2.26 68.13
CA THR A 441 -37.84 -3.24 69.16
C THR A 441 -37.76 -2.67 70.59
N LEU A 442 -37.50 -1.37 70.74
CA LEU A 442 -37.40 -0.71 72.05
C LEU A 442 -38.78 -0.48 72.70
N GLU A 443 -39.81 -0.17 71.89
CA GLU A 443 -41.17 0.03 72.38
C GLU A 443 -41.82 -1.31 72.75
N PHE A 444 -41.58 -2.34 71.94
CA PHE A 444 -42.00 -3.72 72.25
C PHE A 444 -41.45 -4.18 73.61
N LYS A 445 -40.15 -3.95 73.88
CA LYS A 445 -39.52 -4.21 75.19
C LYS A 445 -40.24 -3.52 76.33
N LYS A 446 -40.51 -2.23 76.16
CA LYS A 446 -41.12 -1.39 77.20
C LYS A 446 -42.53 -1.89 77.54
N THR A 447 -43.36 -2.15 76.53
CA THR A 447 -44.74 -2.63 76.74
C THR A 447 -44.78 -4.01 77.38
N LEU A 448 -43.84 -4.91 77.05
CA LEU A 448 -43.71 -6.22 77.71
C LEU A 448 -43.30 -6.10 79.19
N ILE A 449 -42.32 -5.25 79.51
CA ILE A 449 -41.91 -4.99 80.91
C ILE A 449 -43.09 -4.44 81.70
N GLU A 450 -43.83 -3.52 81.12
CA GLU A 450 -45.03 -2.93 81.72
C GLU A 450 -46.18 -3.93 81.93
N MET A 451 -46.28 -4.99 81.11
CA MET A 451 -47.25 -6.08 81.31
C MET A 451 -46.80 -7.06 82.40
N LYS A 452 -45.50 -7.37 82.47
CA LYS A 452 -44.95 -8.20 83.55
C LYS A 452 -45.07 -7.53 84.91
N ALA A 453 -44.79 -6.24 84.99
CA ALA A 453 -44.97 -5.46 86.22
C ALA A 453 -46.44 -5.47 86.69
N GLU A 454 -47.41 -5.45 85.76
CA GLU A 454 -48.83 -5.60 86.11
C GLU A 454 -49.17 -7.00 86.64
N MET A 455 -48.55 -8.05 86.07
CA MET A 455 -48.71 -9.43 86.55
C MET A 455 -48.05 -9.66 87.93
N GLU A 456 -46.88 -9.07 88.18
CA GLU A 456 -46.21 -9.11 89.49
C GLU A 456 -47.00 -8.35 90.56
N ALA A 457 -47.51 -7.16 90.23
CA ALA A 457 -48.37 -6.40 91.14
C ALA A 457 -49.68 -7.15 91.46
N ALA A 458 -50.26 -7.85 90.49
CA ALA A 458 -51.42 -8.70 90.72
C ALA A 458 -51.09 -9.91 91.61
N LYS A 459 -49.92 -10.52 91.43
CA LYS A 459 -49.43 -11.61 92.28
C LYS A 459 -49.31 -11.17 93.75
N GLU A 460 -48.74 -10.00 94.01
CA GLU A 460 -48.58 -9.44 95.36
C GLU A 460 -49.92 -9.08 96.02
N ALA A 461 -50.90 -8.63 95.24
CA ALA A 461 -52.20 -8.18 95.73
C ALA A 461 -53.20 -9.31 96.07
N TYR A 462 -53.13 -10.46 95.37
CA TYR A 462 -54.16 -11.52 95.45
C TYR A 462 -53.65 -12.89 95.95
N GLY A 463 -52.36 -13.02 96.25
CA GLY A 463 -51.77 -14.18 96.95
C GLY A 463 -51.88 -15.51 96.19
N GLU A 464 -51.96 -16.62 96.95
CA GLU A 464 -51.81 -18.02 96.47
C GLU A 464 -52.80 -18.42 95.35
N THR A 465 -53.97 -17.76 95.25
CA THR A 465 -55.04 -18.12 94.30
C THR A 465 -54.75 -17.79 92.84
N VAL A 466 -53.89 -16.81 92.56
CA VAL A 466 -53.51 -16.39 91.19
C VAL A 466 -52.01 -16.47 90.94
N GLU A 467 -51.21 -16.83 91.95
CA GLU A 467 -49.75 -16.88 91.85
C GLU A 467 -49.26 -17.83 90.74
N THR A 468 -49.82 -19.04 90.64
CA THR A 468 -49.46 -20.00 89.59
C THR A 468 -49.78 -19.45 88.20
N MET A 469 -50.94 -18.81 88.02
CA MET A 469 -51.37 -18.22 86.75
C MET A 469 -50.51 -17.00 86.36
N CYS A 470 -50.15 -16.13 87.31
CA CYS A 470 -49.25 -15.01 87.05
C CYS A 470 -47.85 -15.49 86.64
N ASN A 471 -47.30 -16.51 87.31
CA ASN A 471 -46.00 -17.07 86.96
C ASN A 471 -46.03 -17.72 85.56
N GLU A 472 -47.11 -18.42 85.21
CA GLU A 472 -47.32 -18.99 83.88
C GLU A 472 -47.43 -17.92 82.79
N ALA A 473 -48.16 -16.83 83.05
CA ALA A 473 -48.30 -15.73 82.11
C ALA A 473 -47.00 -14.93 81.92
N ILE A 474 -46.24 -14.67 82.99
CA ILE A 474 -44.90 -14.06 82.89
C ILE A 474 -43.96 -14.98 82.08
N ALA A 475 -43.98 -16.29 82.34
CA ALA A 475 -43.17 -17.26 81.59
C ALA A 475 -43.60 -17.37 80.11
N ALA A 476 -44.88 -17.18 79.80
CA ALA A 476 -45.38 -17.10 78.43
C ALA A 476 -44.90 -15.79 77.74
N MET A 477 -44.97 -14.66 78.44
CA MET A 477 -44.45 -13.37 77.96
C MET A 477 -42.94 -13.39 77.73
N ASP A 478 -42.16 -14.08 78.58
CA ASP A 478 -40.72 -14.29 78.37
C ASP A 478 -40.41 -15.09 77.11
N ARG A 479 -41.13 -16.21 76.90
CA ARG A 479 -40.99 -17.02 75.68
C ARG A 479 -41.36 -16.25 74.42
N HIS A 480 -42.41 -15.43 74.50
CA HIS A 480 -42.85 -14.58 73.39
C HIS A 480 -41.85 -13.45 73.09
N ALA A 481 -41.27 -12.82 74.12
CA ALA A 481 -40.19 -11.85 73.95
C ALA A 481 -38.97 -12.46 73.25
N GLN A 482 -38.57 -13.68 73.66
CA GLN A 482 -37.49 -14.42 73.01
C GLN A 482 -37.82 -14.75 71.55
N ALA A 483 -39.05 -15.21 71.26
CA ALA A 483 -39.50 -15.47 69.90
C ALA A 483 -39.41 -14.24 68.99
N PHE A 484 -39.76 -13.05 69.50
CA PHE A 484 -39.68 -11.80 68.75
C PHE A 484 -38.23 -11.38 68.46
N TYR A 485 -37.28 -11.58 69.37
CA TYR A 485 -35.86 -11.31 69.09
C TYR A 485 -35.27 -12.30 68.09
N ASP A 486 -35.57 -13.58 68.25
CA ASP A 486 -35.08 -14.62 67.34
C ASP A 486 -35.58 -14.34 65.91
N MET A 487 -36.81 -13.87 65.77
CA MET A 487 -37.38 -13.45 64.49
C MET A 487 -36.66 -12.23 63.89
N ASN A 488 -36.40 -11.18 64.68
CA ASN A 488 -35.66 -10.01 64.19
C ASN A 488 -34.21 -10.36 63.80
N ASN A 489 -33.55 -11.26 64.54
CA ASN A 489 -32.23 -11.75 64.18
C ASN A 489 -32.25 -12.58 62.88
N ALA A 490 -33.28 -13.41 62.67
CA ALA A 490 -33.47 -14.13 61.41
C ALA A 490 -33.70 -13.18 60.22
N TRP A 491 -34.45 -12.09 60.42
CA TRP A 491 -34.65 -11.04 59.42
C TRP A 491 -33.36 -10.29 59.08
N ALA A 492 -32.57 -9.93 60.08
CA ALA A 492 -31.27 -9.29 59.87
C ALA A 492 -30.30 -10.21 59.09
N ALA A 493 -30.28 -11.50 59.43
CA ALA A 493 -29.50 -12.49 58.69
C ALA A 493 -29.97 -12.66 57.24
N MET A 494 -31.28 -12.58 56.99
CA MET A 494 -31.85 -12.60 55.64
C MET A 494 -31.47 -11.36 54.82
N LEU A 495 -31.49 -10.17 55.43
CA LEU A 495 -31.02 -8.93 54.79
C LEU A 495 -29.53 -9.03 54.42
N GLU A 496 -28.70 -9.52 55.33
CA GLU A 496 -27.27 -9.71 55.11
C GLU A 496 -27.01 -10.70 53.95
N ALA A 497 -27.73 -11.83 53.91
CA ALA A 497 -27.65 -12.79 52.82
C ALA A 497 -28.08 -12.18 51.47
N ALA A 498 -29.10 -11.31 51.49
CA ALA A 498 -29.52 -10.58 50.31
C ALA A 498 -28.41 -9.61 49.85
N GLU A 499 -27.91 -8.73 50.71
CA GLU A 499 -26.88 -7.74 50.36
C GLU A 499 -25.61 -8.39 49.80
N ASN A 500 -25.26 -9.60 50.27
CA ASN A 500 -24.17 -10.39 49.71
C ASN A 500 -24.40 -10.75 48.23
N ILE A 501 -25.62 -11.14 47.84
CA ILE A 501 -25.96 -11.41 46.44
C ILE A 501 -25.86 -10.12 45.60
N GLU A 502 -26.38 -8.99 46.08
CA GLU A 502 -26.28 -7.69 45.40
C GLU A 502 -24.81 -7.31 45.13
N THR A 503 -23.95 -7.57 46.12
CA THR A 503 -22.51 -7.34 46.02
C THR A 503 -21.85 -8.23 44.97
N ILE A 504 -22.15 -9.53 44.94
CA ILE A 504 -21.58 -10.47 43.96
C ILE A 504 -22.09 -10.13 42.54
N VAL A 505 -23.35 -9.72 42.41
CA VAL A 505 -23.94 -9.26 41.15
C VAL A 505 -23.25 -8.00 40.64
N ALA A 506 -23.03 -7.01 41.52
CA ALA A 506 -22.29 -5.81 41.17
C ALA A 506 -20.84 -6.10 40.76
N GLU A 507 -20.20 -7.10 41.40
CA GLU A 507 -18.88 -7.61 41.00
C GLU A 507 -18.91 -8.17 39.56
N GLY A 508 -19.90 -9.02 39.24
CA GLY A 508 -20.10 -9.56 37.90
C GLY A 508 -20.39 -8.48 36.84
N GLN A 509 -21.17 -7.47 37.18
CA GLN A 509 -21.46 -6.35 36.26
C GLN A 509 -20.22 -5.52 35.93
N ARG A 510 -19.42 -5.16 36.95
CA ARG A 510 -18.15 -4.46 36.75
C ARG A 510 -17.20 -5.27 35.86
N LEU A 511 -17.21 -6.59 36.01
CA LEU A 511 -16.37 -7.48 35.21
C LEU A 511 -16.83 -7.55 33.74
N LEU A 512 -18.14 -7.60 33.50
CA LEU A 512 -18.70 -7.51 32.14
C LEU A 512 -18.35 -6.17 31.47
N GLU A 513 -18.46 -5.05 32.20
CA GLU A 513 -18.07 -3.73 31.70
C GLU A 513 -16.57 -3.63 31.42
N ALA A 514 -15.73 -4.17 32.32
CA ALA A 514 -14.30 -4.20 32.11
C ALA A 514 -13.92 -5.01 30.85
N ARG A 515 -14.57 -6.16 30.65
CA ARG A 515 -14.39 -6.97 29.43
C ARG A 515 -14.79 -6.20 28.18
N GLU A 516 -15.93 -5.53 28.21
CA GLU A 516 -16.43 -4.72 27.09
C GLU A 516 -15.47 -3.57 26.74
N GLN A 517 -15.00 -2.83 27.75
CA GLN A 517 -14.01 -1.77 27.53
C GLN A 517 -12.71 -2.30 26.92
N THR A 518 -12.21 -3.45 27.39
CA THR A 518 -11.03 -4.10 26.82
C THR A 518 -11.25 -4.46 25.35
N ARG A 519 -12.43 -4.99 25.00
CA ARG A 519 -12.79 -5.28 23.60
C ARG A 519 -12.86 -4.03 22.74
N LEU A 520 -13.48 -2.96 23.22
CA LEU A 520 -13.56 -1.68 22.49
C LEU A 520 -12.16 -1.08 22.26
N GLN A 521 -11.29 -1.13 23.26
CA GLN A 521 -9.89 -0.71 23.11
C GLN A 521 -9.15 -1.60 22.09
N ALA A 522 -9.39 -2.91 22.12
CA ALA A 522 -8.80 -3.84 21.17
C ALA A 522 -9.25 -3.59 19.73
N VAL A 523 -10.54 -3.30 19.50
CA VAL A 523 -11.04 -2.93 18.17
C VAL A 523 -10.34 -1.68 17.65
N GLY A 524 -10.13 -0.67 18.48
CA GLY A 524 -9.38 0.54 18.10
C GLY A 524 -7.94 0.23 17.68
N GLN A 525 -7.24 -0.58 18.46
CA GLN A 525 -5.84 -0.97 18.19
C GLN A 525 -5.72 -1.87 16.96
N LEU A 526 -6.58 -2.88 16.81
CA LEU A 526 -6.64 -3.76 15.64
C LEU A 526 -6.97 -2.98 14.37
N THR A 527 -7.89 -2.02 14.46
CA THR A 527 -8.23 -1.13 13.33
C THR A 527 -7.01 -0.31 12.93
N GLN A 528 -6.30 0.30 13.90
CA GLN A 528 -5.07 1.03 13.62
C GLN A 528 -3.97 0.13 13.01
N ALA A 529 -3.83 -1.11 13.51
CA ALA A 529 -2.90 -2.09 12.95
C ALA A 529 -3.25 -2.43 11.50
N ARG A 530 -4.53 -2.67 11.16
CA ARG A 530 -4.99 -2.89 9.78
C ARG A 530 -4.69 -1.71 8.86
N TYR A 531 -4.90 -0.48 9.34
CA TYR A 531 -4.53 0.72 8.59
C TYR A 531 -3.01 0.81 8.35
N ASN A 532 -2.21 0.52 9.37
CA ASN A 532 -0.75 0.51 9.25
C ASN A 532 -0.26 -0.61 8.30
N ASP A 533 -0.85 -1.80 8.37
CA ASP A 533 -0.56 -2.92 7.46
C ASP A 533 -0.86 -2.53 6.01
N MET A 534 -2.06 -2.01 5.76
CA MET A 534 -2.46 -1.49 4.44
C MET A 534 -1.48 -0.41 3.96
N PHE A 535 -1.14 0.56 4.82
CA PHE A 535 -0.20 1.63 4.52
C PHE A 535 1.17 1.07 4.13
N PHE A 536 1.74 0.15 4.91
CA PHE A 536 3.05 -0.43 4.63
C PHE A 536 3.04 -1.28 3.35
N ARG A 537 1.98 -2.05 3.10
CA ARG A 537 1.84 -2.83 1.86
C ARG A 537 1.75 -1.93 0.64
N LEU A 538 0.94 -0.87 0.70
CA LEU A 538 0.79 0.10 -0.37
C LEU A 538 2.14 0.78 -0.68
N ASN A 539 2.78 1.36 0.33
CA ASN A 539 4.06 2.05 0.17
C ASN A 539 5.19 1.09 -0.28
N ARG A 540 5.19 -0.15 0.19
CA ARG A 540 6.14 -1.18 -0.29
C ARG A 540 5.92 -1.48 -1.77
N ASN A 541 4.68 -1.74 -2.18
CA ASN A 541 4.35 -2.07 -3.58
C ASN A 541 4.66 -0.89 -4.52
N GLU A 542 4.38 0.33 -4.08
CA GLU A 542 4.74 1.55 -4.79
C GLU A 542 6.26 1.69 -4.91
N SER A 543 6.98 1.52 -3.80
CA SER A 543 8.45 1.59 -3.79
C SER A 543 9.07 0.52 -4.69
N LEU A 544 8.54 -0.71 -4.71
CA LEU A 544 8.98 -1.78 -5.60
C LEU A 544 8.70 -1.47 -7.08
N THR A 545 7.57 -0.82 -7.37
CA THR A 545 7.25 -0.37 -8.73
C THR A 545 8.25 0.71 -9.18
N ARG A 546 8.48 1.73 -8.36
CA ARG A 546 9.49 2.78 -8.61
C ARG A 546 10.89 2.18 -8.75
N TYR A 547 11.23 1.20 -7.92
CA TYR A 547 12.49 0.46 -7.97
C TYR A 547 12.70 -0.23 -9.32
N SER A 548 11.68 -0.94 -9.83
CA SER A 548 11.80 -1.64 -11.12
C SER A 548 12.16 -0.70 -12.26
N THR A 549 11.57 0.51 -12.27
CA THR A 549 11.85 1.53 -13.28
C THR A 549 13.24 2.15 -13.09
N ALA A 550 13.66 2.39 -11.84
CA ALA A 550 15.01 2.85 -11.55
C ALA A 550 16.08 1.82 -11.92
N PHE A 551 15.80 0.54 -11.69
CA PHE A 551 16.69 -0.56 -12.04
C PHE A 551 16.86 -0.68 -13.56
N ASP A 552 15.78 -0.61 -14.33
CA ASP A 552 15.85 -0.60 -15.80
C ASP A 552 16.69 0.58 -16.32
N LEU A 553 16.54 1.77 -15.73
CA LEU A 553 17.38 2.93 -16.06
C LEU A 553 18.86 2.70 -15.71
N ALA A 554 19.15 2.14 -14.54
CA ALA A 554 20.50 1.80 -14.12
C ALA A 554 21.15 0.79 -15.08
N GLN A 555 20.39 -0.23 -15.48
CA GLN A 555 20.84 -1.24 -16.43
C GLN A 555 21.14 -0.66 -17.82
N GLN A 556 20.26 0.24 -18.31
CA GLN A 556 20.47 0.96 -19.55
C GLN A 556 21.78 1.77 -19.53
N TYR A 557 22.04 2.49 -18.43
CA TYR A 557 23.29 3.23 -18.27
C TYR A 557 24.52 2.32 -18.10
N THR A 558 24.40 1.19 -17.41
CA THR A 558 25.49 0.21 -17.30
C THR A 558 25.86 -0.37 -18.67
N TRP A 559 24.86 -0.63 -19.52
CA TRP A 559 25.09 -1.07 -20.91
C TRP A 559 25.78 0.01 -21.74
N LEU A 560 25.33 1.27 -21.64
CA LEU A 560 25.97 2.41 -22.30
C LEU A 560 27.41 2.66 -21.80
N ALA A 561 27.67 2.44 -20.51
CA ALA A 561 29.02 2.51 -19.94
C ALA A 561 29.92 1.40 -20.47
N ALA A 562 29.41 0.19 -20.63
CA ALA A 562 30.15 -0.92 -21.26
C ALA A 562 30.48 -0.64 -22.73
N ARG A 563 29.55 -0.02 -23.48
CA ARG A 563 29.80 0.43 -24.86
C ARG A 563 30.85 1.54 -24.93
N ALA A 564 30.82 2.51 -24.02
CA ALA A 564 31.83 3.55 -23.93
C ALA A 564 33.20 2.98 -23.52
N TYR A 565 33.23 1.99 -22.61
CA TYR A 565 34.43 1.27 -22.21
C TYR A 565 35.07 0.56 -23.40
N ASP A 566 34.27 -0.14 -24.20
CA ASP A 566 34.75 -0.80 -25.41
C ASP A 566 35.22 0.20 -26.46
N TYR A 567 34.47 1.28 -26.68
CA TYR A 567 34.86 2.31 -27.63
C TYR A 567 36.17 3.06 -27.25
N GLU A 568 36.56 3.07 -25.96
CA GLU A 568 37.85 3.60 -25.51
C GLU A 568 38.99 2.57 -25.51
N THR A 569 38.67 1.29 -25.27
CA THR A 569 39.69 0.24 -25.05
C THR A 569 39.82 -0.77 -26.20
N GLY A 570 38.84 -0.83 -27.08
CA GLY A 570 38.69 -1.79 -28.17
C GLY A 570 38.62 -3.27 -27.76
N ARG A 571 38.45 -3.58 -26.48
CA ARG A 571 38.62 -4.94 -25.95
C ARG A 571 37.45 -5.88 -26.20
N LEU A 572 36.21 -5.42 -26.01
CA LEU A 572 35.03 -6.26 -26.21
C LEU A 572 34.83 -6.52 -27.71
N THR A 573 35.07 -5.52 -28.57
CA THR A 573 35.00 -5.70 -30.02
C THR A 573 36.16 -6.56 -30.56
N ALA A 574 37.34 -6.52 -29.95
CA ALA A 574 38.49 -7.34 -30.38
C ALA A 574 38.37 -8.83 -29.97
N ASP A 575 37.56 -9.14 -28.95
CA ASP A 575 37.33 -10.51 -28.47
C ASP A 575 35.92 -10.98 -28.85
N ALA A 576 35.85 -11.78 -29.92
CA ALA A 576 34.60 -12.22 -30.54
C ALA A 576 33.70 -13.09 -29.64
N GLU A 577 34.23 -13.67 -28.55
CA GLU A 577 33.46 -14.49 -27.61
C GLU A 577 33.22 -13.74 -26.30
N ALA A 578 34.26 -13.18 -25.67
CA ALA A 578 34.13 -12.58 -24.34
C ALA A 578 33.34 -11.25 -24.33
N GLY A 579 33.36 -10.50 -25.43
CA GLY A 579 32.67 -9.21 -25.55
C GLY A 579 31.13 -9.35 -25.50
N PRO A 580 30.54 -10.13 -26.41
CA PRO A 580 29.11 -10.45 -26.41
C PRO A 580 28.62 -11.02 -25.07
N ASP A 581 29.38 -11.94 -24.47
CA ASP A 581 29.05 -12.54 -23.18
C ASP A 581 28.99 -11.51 -22.05
N PHE A 582 29.93 -10.56 -22.03
CA PHE A 582 29.96 -9.49 -21.03
C PHE A 582 28.73 -8.57 -21.15
N LEU A 583 28.34 -8.21 -22.37
CA LEU A 583 27.13 -7.41 -22.60
C LEU A 583 25.86 -8.22 -22.31
N GLY A 584 25.87 -9.53 -22.58
CA GLY A 584 24.81 -10.48 -22.21
C GLY A 584 24.58 -10.52 -20.71
N GLN A 585 25.65 -10.54 -19.90
CA GLN A 585 25.55 -10.50 -18.44
C GLN A 585 24.84 -9.23 -17.94
N ILE A 586 25.08 -8.08 -18.57
CA ILE A 586 24.38 -6.83 -18.22
C ILE A 586 22.89 -6.94 -18.50
N VAL A 587 22.49 -7.45 -19.67
CA VAL A 587 21.08 -7.60 -20.06
C VAL A 587 20.36 -8.66 -19.20
N ALA A 588 21.08 -9.71 -18.80
CA ALA A 588 20.58 -10.79 -17.97
C ALA A 588 20.47 -10.42 -16.48
N ALA A 589 21.23 -9.42 -16.00
CA ALA A 589 21.25 -9.02 -14.59
C ALA A 589 19.86 -8.64 -14.07
N ARG A 590 19.55 -9.11 -12.84
CA ARG A 590 18.26 -8.89 -12.14
C ARG A 590 18.38 -8.22 -10.79
N THR A 591 19.62 -8.06 -10.31
CA THR A 591 19.92 -7.55 -8.99
C THR A 591 20.87 -6.37 -9.10
N ILE A 592 20.78 -5.45 -8.15
CA ILE A 592 21.73 -4.33 -8.06
C ILE A 592 23.12 -4.83 -7.78
N GLY A 593 23.28 -5.85 -6.94
CA GLY A 593 24.59 -6.28 -6.44
C GLY A 593 25.04 -5.45 -5.23
N PRO A 594 26.29 -5.62 -4.78
CA PRO A 594 26.81 -4.98 -3.58
C PRO A 594 27.10 -3.50 -3.80
N LEU A 595 26.57 -2.65 -2.92
CA LEU A 595 26.91 -1.22 -2.85
C LEU A 595 27.69 -0.96 -1.56
N ASP A 596 28.65 -0.02 -1.61
CA ASP A 596 29.34 0.45 -0.41
C ASP A 596 28.47 1.44 0.40
N ALA A 597 29.01 1.94 1.53
CA ALA A 597 28.29 2.88 2.41
C ALA A 597 27.91 4.20 1.72
N ASP A 598 28.64 4.60 0.68
CA ASP A 598 28.38 5.79 -0.12
C ASP A 598 27.46 5.50 -1.33
N GLY A 599 27.03 4.24 -1.47
CA GLY A 599 26.20 3.76 -2.56
C GLY A 599 26.93 3.67 -3.90
N GLN A 600 28.25 3.46 -3.88
CA GLN A 600 29.06 3.18 -5.07
C GLN A 600 29.07 1.67 -5.39
N PRO A 601 29.28 1.31 -6.67
CA PRO A 601 29.40 -0.08 -7.08
C PRO A 601 30.58 -0.80 -6.40
N GLY A 602 30.31 -1.91 -5.71
CA GLY A 602 31.31 -2.79 -5.12
C GLY A 602 31.54 -4.07 -5.93
N LEU A 603 32.69 -4.71 -5.72
CA LEU A 603 32.93 -6.07 -6.24
C LEU A 603 32.15 -7.10 -5.40
N ALA A 604 31.63 -8.12 -6.06
CA ALA A 604 30.98 -9.22 -5.37
C ALA A 604 31.99 -10.07 -4.58
N GLY A 605 31.60 -10.47 -3.37
CA GLY A 605 32.34 -11.48 -2.59
C GLY A 605 32.00 -12.90 -3.04
N GLU A 606 32.46 -13.90 -2.28
CA GLU A 606 32.16 -15.32 -2.54
C GLU A 606 30.67 -15.68 -2.32
N SER A 607 29.89 -14.79 -1.70
CA SER A 607 28.46 -14.97 -1.42
C SER A 607 27.66 -13.74 -1.81
N GLY A 608 26.52 -13.94 -2.46
CA GLY A 608 25.62 -12.90 -2.96
C GLY A 608 25.61 -12.79 -4.50
N ASP A 609 24.48 -12.37 -5.06
CA ASP A 609 24.38 -12.15 -6.51
C ASP A 609 25.25 -10.94 -6.91
N PRO A 610 26.13 -11.08 -7.92
CA PRO A 610 27.04 -10.01 -8.31
C PRO A 610 26.31 -8.76 -8.85
N GLY A 611 25.21 -8.97 -9.56
CA GLY A 611 24.35 -7.88 -10.06
C GLY A 611 25.06 -6.86 -10.96
N LEU A 612 24.44 -5.70 -11.15
CA LEU A 612 24.99 -4.62 -11.96
C LEU A 612 26.21 -3.93 -11.32
N ALA A 613 26.27 -3.89 -9.99
CA ALA A 613 27.32 -3.26 -9.21
C ALA A 613 28.68 -3.92 -9.47
N ASP A 614 28.73 -5.26 -9.44
CA ASP A 614 29.95 -6.01 -9.68
C ASP A 614 30.49 -5.76 -11.10
N ILE A 615 29.61 -5.70 -12.10
CA ILE A 615 29.99 -5.43 -13.48
C ILE A 615 30.61 -4.03 -13.61
N LEU A 616 29.98 -3.01 -13.02
CA LEU A 616 30.52 -1.65 -12.98
C LEU A 616 31.87 -1.60 -12.25
N ALA A 617 31.96 -2.23 -11.08
CA ALA A 617 33.17 -2.26 -10.27
C ALA A 617 34.34 -2.95 -11.00
N ARG A 618 34.09 -4.04 -11.73
CA ARG A 618 35.10 -4.70 -12.58
C ARG A 618 35.58 -3.79 -13.71
N MET A 619 34.67 -3.08 -14.39
CA MET A 619 35.07 -2.11 -15.42
C MET A 619 35.93 -0.99 -14.82
N ALA A 620 35.55 -0.45 -13.66
CA ALA A 620 36.31 0.58 -12.97
C ALA A 620 37.71 0.10 -12.54
N ALA A 621 37.80 -1.11 -11.96
CA ALA A 621 39.07 -1.71 -11.55
C ALA A 621 40.00 -1.93 -12.76
N ASN A 622 39.47 -2.47 -13.87
CA ASN A 622 40.23 -2.62 -15.11
C ASN A 622 40.63 -1.27 -15.70
N TRP A 623 39.75 -0.28 -15.64
CA TRP A 623 40.00 1.06 -16.17
C TRP A 623 41.16 1.76 -15.48
N GLN A 624 41.33 1.61 -14.16
CA GLN A 624 42.47 2.18 -13.42
C GLN A 624 43.83 1.73 -13.98
N VAL A 625 43.91 0.51 -14.50
CA VAL A 625 45.12 -0.03 -15.13
C VAL A 625 45.19 0.33 -16.61
N LEU A 626 44.06 0.28 -17.32
CA LEU A 626 44.01 0.50 -18.77
C LEU A 626 44.19 1.96 -19.16
N LYS A 627 43.65 2.91 -18.39
CA LYS A 627 43.75 4.35 -18.68
C LYS A 627 45.22 4.80 -18.86
N PRO A 628 46.15 4.53 -17.92
CA PRO A 628 47.56 4.87 -18.13
C PRO A 628 48.23 4.00 -19.20
N ARG A 629 47.89 2.70 -19.24
CA ARG A 629 48.51 1.75 -20.16
C ARG A 629 48.21 2.04 -21.64
N LEU A 630 47.04 2.59 -21.95
CA LEU A 630 46.62 2.94 -23.31
C LEU A 630 46.98 4.38 -23.70
N GLY A 631 47.59 5.15 -22.79
CA GLY A 631 47.90 6.57 -23.01
C GLY A 631 46.68 7.49 -22.98
N ILE A 632 45.53 7.03 -22.45
CA ILE A 632 44.28 7.83 -22.37
C ILE A 632 44.40 8.97 -21.36
N ASN A 633 45.24 8.80 -20.33
CA ASN A 633 45.56 9.86 -19.35
C ASN A 633 46.56 10.91 -19.87
N ASN A 634 47.21 10.67 -21.02
CA ASN A 634 48.17 11.59 -21.60
C ASN A 634 48.00 11.62 -23.13
N PRO A 635 46.83 12.08 -23.61
CA PRO A 635 46.54 12.08 -25.04
C PRO A 635 47.38 13.16 -25.74
N GLN A 636 47.71 12.92 -27.01
CA GLN A 636 48.42 13.89 -27.84
C GLN A 636 47.41 14.81 -28.55
N PRO A 637 47.30 16.10 -28.18
CA PRO A 637 46.46 17.03 -28.91
C PRO A 637 47.08 17.38 -30.26
N TYR A 638 46.23 17.50 -31.28
CA TYR A 638 46.63 17.95 -32.60
C TYR A 638 45.48 18.68 -33.28
N THR A 639 45.78 19.82 -33.91
CA THR A 639 44.79 20.64 -34.62
C THR A 639 45.31 21.00 -35.99
N THR A 640 44.52 20.75 -37.02
CA THR A 640 44.89 21.11 -38.39
C THR A 640 43.66 21.33 -39.28
N TRP A 641 43.89 21.93 -40.45
CA TRP A 641 42.91 22.19 -41.49
C TRP A 641 43.19 21.34 -42.74
N PHE A 642 42.15 20.70 -43.27
CA PHE A 642 42.24 19.84 -44.44
C PHE A 642 41.46 20.43 -45.61
N SER A 643 42.14 20.72 -46.71
CA SER A 643 41.53 21.24 -47.94
C SER A 643 40.72 20.17 -48.68
N LEU A 644 39.44 20.43 -48.95
CA LEU A 644 38.66 19.58 -49.85
C LEU A 644 39.14 19.74 -51.30
N ARG A 645 39.44 20.96 -51.75
CA ARG A 645 39.85 21.21 -53.12
C ARG A 645 41.16 20.50 -53.48
N HIS A 646 42.22 20.72 -52.70
CA HIS A 646 43.54 20.12 -52.95
C HIS A 646 43.63 18.69 -52.43
N GLY A 647 43.10 18.42 -51.23
CA GLY A 647 43.25 17.13 -50.55
C GLY A 647 42.32 16.05 -51.10
N LEU A 648 41.02 16.33 -51.22
CA LEU A 648 40.02 15.35 -51.65
C LEU A 648 39.93 15.24 -53.18
N PHE A 649 39.81 16.39 -53.86
CA PHE A 649 39.56 16.47 -55.30
C PHE A 649 40.82 16.62 -56.16
N ARG A 650 41.99 16.86 -55.56
CA ARG A 650 43.29 17.01 -56.28
C ARG A 650 43.30 18.16 -57.29
N ILE A 651 42.62 19.26 -56.97
CA ILE A 651 42.56 20.47 -57.82
C ILE A 651 43.55 21.51 -57.28
N VAL A 652 44.55 21.86 -58.09
CA VAL A 652 45.58 22.86 -57.73
C VAL A 652 45.01 24.29 -57.84
N PRO A 653 45.45 25.26 -57.02
CA PRO A 653 45.10 26.67 -57.18
C PRO A 653 45.57 27.26 -58.53
N GLY A 654 44.83 28.24 -59.06
CA GLY A 654 45.13 28.96 -60.32
C GLY A 654 43.95 28.96 -61.29
N GLY A 655 44.00 29.77 -62.36
CA GLY A 655 42.84 30.03 -63.21
C GLY A 655 42.18 28.79 -63.83
N GLN A 656 42.95 27.80 -64.30
CA GLN A 656 42.39 26.52 -64.77
C GLN A 656 41.80 25.68 -63.63
N GLY A 657 42.43 25.70 -62.45
CA GLY A 657 41.94 25.02 -61.26
C GLY A 657 40.68 25.66 -60.68
N ASP A 658 40.52 26.97 -60.78
CA ASP A 658 39.33 27.69 -60.29
C ASP A 658 38.09 27.31 -61.14
N ALA A 659 38.27 27.20 -62.47
CA ALA A 659 37.24 26.68 -63.36
C ALA A 659 36.90 25.20 -63.06
N ALA A 660 37.92 24.36 -62.80
CA ALA A 660 37.71 22.97 -62.41
C ALA A 660 36.99 22.86 -61.05
N TRP A 661 37.32 23.72 -60.10
CA TRP A 661 36.73 23.73 -58.76
C TRP A 661 35.25 24.10 -58.77
N SER A 662 34.89 25.17 -59.50
CA SER A 662 33.48 25.56 -59.67
C SER A 662 32.67 24.48 -60.40
N THR A 663 33.29 23.77 -61.36
CA THR A 663 32.67 22.63 -62.04
C THR A 663 32.44 21.46 -61.08
N GLU A 664 33.40 21.17 -60.21
CA GLU A 664 33.29 20.09 -59.20
C GLU A 664 32.21 20.40 -58.17
N LEU A 665 32.20 21.60 -57.59
CA LEU A 665 31.16 22.03 -56.66
C LEU A 665 29.76 21.98 -57.27
N SER A 666 29.63 22.32 -58.56
CA SER A 666 28.34 22.25 -59.27
C SER A 666 27.76 20.82 -59.31
N LYS A 667 28.59 19.76 -59.23
CA LYS A 667 28.11 18.36 -59.18
C LYS A 667 27.44 18.01 -57.86
N HIS A 668 27.76 18.75 -56.80
CA HIS A 668 27.23 18.54 -55.46
C HIS A 668 25.98 19.38 -55.16
N TRP A 669 25.47 20.10 -56.17
CA TRP A 669 24.22 20.86 -56.06
C TRP A 669 23.02 19.91 -55.96
N VAL A 670 22.25 20.03 -54.89
CA VAL A 670 20.97 19.35 -54.71
C VAL A 670 19.84 20.38 -54.72
N ALA A 671 18.81 20.13 -55.53
CA ALA A 671 17.68 21.05 -55.68
C ALA A 671 16.85 21.20 -54.40
N ASN A 672 16.70 20.12 -53.62
CA ASN A 672 16.01 20.16 -52.34
C ASN A 672 16.69 19.22 -51.32
N ILE A 673 17.33 19.79 -50.31
CA ILE A 673 17.96 19.01 -49.23
C ILE A 673 16.93 18.37 -48.28
N LEU A 674 15.71 18.93 -48.22
CA LEU A 674 14.64 18.42 -47.36
C LEU A 674 14.13 17.04 -47.82
N ASP A 675 14.35 16.66 -49.08
CA ASP A 675 13.95 15.34 -49.58
C ASP A 675 14.98 14.25 -49.27
N LEU A 676 16.18 14.62 -48.81
CA LEU A 676 17.23 13.66 -48.50
C LEU A 676 16.90 12.88 -47.21
N PRO A 677 16.82 11.53 -47.27
CA PRO A 677 16.54 10.71 -46.09
C PRO A 677 17.57 10.91 -44.97
N GLU A 678 18.83 11.14 -45.35
CA GLU A 678 19.95 11.38 -44.44
C GLU A 678 19.77 12.68 -43.68
N PHE A 679 19.32 13.74 -44.36
CA PHE A 679 19.06 15.04 -43.74
C PHE A 679 17.89 14.95 -42.76
N LYS A 680 16.74 14.39 -43.18
CA LYS A 680 15.55 14.20 -42.32
C LYS A 680 15.83 13.37 -41.07
N ARG A 681 16.66 12.32 -41.22
CA ARG A 681 16.95 11.38 -40.12
C ARG A 681 17.97 11.96 -39.13
N TYR A 682 19.06 12.56 -39.62
CA TYR A 682 20.21 12.90 -38.79
C TYR A 682 20.36 14.40 -38.49
N CYS A 683 19.74 15.31 -39.25
CA CYS A 683 19.83 16.75 -38.99
C CYS A 683 18.65 17.27 -38.15
N LEU A 684 18.93 18.28 -37.33
CA LEU A 684 17.88 19.17 -36.85
C LEU A 684 17.47 20.09 -37.99
N GLU A 685 16.24 19.93 -38.45
CA GLU A 685 15.66 20.75 -39.51
C GLU A 685 15.55 22.19 -39.02
N PHE A 686 15.99 23.14 -39.84
CA PHE A 686 15.66 24.55 -39.65
C PHE A 686 14.23 24.78 -40.14
N ASN A 687 13.50 25.74 -39.56
CA ASN A 687 12.17 26.10 -40.04
C ASN A 687 12.28 26.65 -41.47
N PRO A 688 11.88 25.89 -42.52
CA PRO A 688 12.13 26.31 -43.89
C PRO A 688 11.14 27.41 -44.27
N ALA A 689 11.64 28.50 -44.85
CA ALA A 689 10.79 29.58 -45.35
C ALA A 689 10.16 29.25 -46.72
N GLN A 690 10.70 28.24 -47.42
CA GLN A 690 10.28 27.81 -48.75
C GLN A 690 10.02 26.30 -48.78
N THR A 691 9.17 25.84 -49.70
CA THR A 691 8.84 24.42 -49.87
C THR A 691 10.00 23.59 -50.44
N GLN A 692 10.96 24.24 -51.09
CA GLN A 692 12.20 23.65 -51.59
C GLN A 692 13.38 24.45 -51.05
N GLU A 693 14.38 23.76 -50.50
CA GLU A 693 15.59 24.39 -50.01
C GLU A 693 16.80 23.78 -50.73
N PRO A 694 17.39 24.47 -51.72
CA PRO A 694 18.57 23.96 -52.41
C PRO A 694 19.80 24.07 -51.51
N GLY A 695 20.83 23.29 -51.83
CA GLY A 695 22.08 23.30 -51.08
C GLY A 695 23.17 22.46 -51.74
N LEU A 696 24.37 22.53 -51.19
CA LEU A 696 25.49 21.67 -51.58
C LEU A 696 25.59 20.48 -50.62
N VAL A 697 25.73 19.27 -51.16
CA VAL A 697 25.90 18.04 -50.39
C VAL A 697 27.17 17.33 -50.86
N ILE A 698 28.21 17.39 -50.02
CA ILE A 698 29.54 16.85 -50.33
C ILE A 698 29.79 15.63 -49.43
N PRO A 699 29.66 14.40 -49.96
CA PRO A 699 30.07 13.20 -49.27
C PRO A 699 31.58 12.99 -49.41
N PHE A 700 32.24 12.55 -48.35
CA PHE A 700 33.66 12.16 -48.37
C PHE A 700 33.94 11.09 -47.33
N ALA A 701 35.10 10.44 -47.41
CA ALA A 701 35.57 9.49 -46.40
C ALA A 701 36.89 9.97 -45.83
N THR A 702 37.22 9.53 -44.62
CA THR A 702 38.51 9.81 -43.98
C THR A 702 39.24 8.53 -43.65
N THR A 703 40.58 8.58 -43.64
CA THR A 703 41.44 7.45 -43.27
C THR A 703 42.69 7.90 -42.53
N ILE A 704 43.28 6.98 -41.77
CA ILE A 704 44.55 7.16 -41.05
C ILE A 704 45.48 6.00 -41.44
N GLU A 705 46.16 6.19 -42.56
CA GLU A 705 47.09 5.23 -43.15
C GLU A 705 48.42 5.91 -43.47
N ALA A 706 49.52 5.19 -43.26
CA ALA A 706 50.85 5.67 -43.61
C ALA A 706 50.94 5.96 -45.12
N GLY A 707 51.43 7.15 -45.47
CA GLY A 707 51.59 7.58 -46.86
C GLY A 707 50.30 8.04 -47.55
N LYS A 708 49.19 8.15 -46.83
CA LYS A 708 47.93 8.71 -47.32
C LYS A 708 47.62 10.05 -46.65
N ASN A 709 46.93 10.94 -47.35
CA ASN A 709 46.31 12.11 -46.73
C ASN A 709 45.00 11.72 -46.01
N LEU A 710 44.37 12.67 -45.30
CA LEU A 710 43.12 12.42 -44.58
C LEU A 710 42.04 11.76 -45.44
N PHE A 711 41.95 12.08 -46.73
CA PHE A 711 40.90 11.59 -47.63
C PHE A 711 41.25 10.29 -48.35
N GLY A 712 42.37 9.63 -47.98
CA GLY A 712 42.81 8.34 -48.53
C GLY A 712 43.51 8.43 -49.88
N ARG A 713 43.93 9.63 -50.30
CA ARG A 713 44.77 9.82 -51.49
C ARG A 713 46.24 9.69 -51.11
N ASP A 714 47.10 9.32 -52.06
CA ASP A 714 48.56 9.27 -51.85
C ASP A 714 49.08 10.65 -51.43
N LEU A 715 49.88 10.71 -50.37
CA LEU A 715 50.35 11.95 -49.76
C LEU A 715 51.14 12.80 -50.77
N ALA A 716 50.68 14.03 -51.02
CA ALA A 716 51.33 15.01 -51.90
C ALA A 716 51.84 16.23 -51.11
N GLY A 717 52.67 17.06 -51.74
CA GLY A 717 53.13 18.31 -51.14
C GLY A 717 51.95 19.22 -50.75
N GLY A 718 51.98 19.77 -49.54
CA GLY A 718 50.91 20.62 -48.99
C GLY A 718 49.74 19.86 -48.36
N ASP A 719 49.71 18.52 -48.42
CA ASP A 719 48.71 17.72 -47.69
C ASP A 719 49.03 17.64 -46.20
N SER A 720 47.98 17.52 -45.39
CA SER A 720 48.07 17.10 -43.98
C SER A 720 47.56 15.67 -43.81
N ALA A 721 48.16 14.94 -42.88
CA ALA A 721 47.79 13.58 -42.52
C ALA A 721 47.92 13.35 -41.01
N TYR A 722 47.17 12.39 -40.49
CA TYR A 722 47.30 11.92 -39.11
C TYR A 722 48.34 10.80 -39.04
N ASP A 723 49.00 10.69 -37.89
CA ASP A 723 49.98 9.64 -37.65
C ASP A 723 49.27 8.30 -37.37
N SER A 724 49.61 7.29 -38.17
CA SER A 724 49.06 5.93 -38.05
C SER A 724 49.63 5.11 -36.89
N THR A 725 50.62 5.62 -36.15
CA THR A 725 51.18 4.96 -34.96
C THR A 725 50.25 5.03 -33.74
N TYR A 726 49.33 5.99 -33.69
CA TYR A 726 48.28 6.06 -32.66
C TYR A 726 47.17 5.06 -32.98
N PHE A 727 46.68 4.33 -31.97
CA PHE A 727 45.59 3.37 -32.19
C PHE A 727 44.24 4.08 -32.39
N ALA A 728 44.04 5.23 -31.76
CA ALA A 728 42.81 6.00 -31.85
C ALA A 728 43.12 7.49 -31.93
N THR A 729 42.58 8.17 -32.94
CA THR A 729 42.57 9.63 -33.09
C THR A 729 41.12 10.10 -33.08
N LYS A 730 40.73 10.78 -32.01
CA LYS A 730 39.35 11.19 -31.75
C LYS A 730 39.19 12.71 -31.88
N ILE A 731 37.98 13.14 -32.24
CA ILE A 731 37.63 14.54 -32.43
C ILE A 731 37.33 15.16 -31.06
N ALA A 732 37.94 16.29 -30.75
CA ALA A 732 37.51 17.16 -29.64
C ALA A 732 36.59 18.29 -30.15
N ALA A 733 36.90 18.83 -31.32
CA ALA A 733 36.07 19.83 -31.97
C ALA A 733 36.24 19.79 -33.49
N ALA A 734 35.16 20.07 -34.23
CA ALA A 734 35.17 20.11 -35.69
C ALA A 734 34.69 21.47 -36.21
N GLY A 735 35.35 21.99 -37.23
CA GLY A 735 35.02 23.26 -37.88
C GLY A 735 35.02 23.12 -39.40
N VAL A 736 34.39 24.07 -40.08
CA VAL A 736 34.45 24.21 -41.54
C VAL A 736 34.85 25.65 -41.84
N ARG A 737 35.71 25.86 -42.83
CA ARG A 737 36.19 27.16 -43.25
C ARG A 737 35.99 27.35 -44.75
N PHE A 738 35.56 28.54 -45.14
CA PHE A 738 35.44 28.93 -46.54
C PHE A 738 36.51 29.97 -46.86
N ILE A 739 37.41 29.64 -47.79
CA ILE A 739 38.50 30.53 -48.22
C ILE A 739 37.97 31.50 -49.28
N ASP A 740 38.31 32.79 -49.13
CA ASP A 740 37.83 33.90 -49.95
C ASP A 740 36.30 34.09 -49.96
N TYR A 741 35.63 33.65 -48.89
CA TYR A 741 34.19 33.84 -48.75
C TYR A 741 33.82 35.34 -48.66
N ASN A 742 32.91 35.78 -49.52
CA ASN A 742 32.54 37.20 -49.66
C ASN A 742 33.71 38.14 -50.03
N ALA A 743 34.85 37.62 -50.49
CA ALA A 743 35.95 38.44 -50.96
C ALA A 743 35.54 39.19 -52.23
N LEU A 744 35.81 40.49 -52.26
CA LEU A 744 35.62 41.33 -53.44
C LEU A 744 36.89 41.28 -54.30
N ALA A 745 36.72 41.37 -55.62
CA ALA A 745 37.84 41.54 -56.52
C ALA A 745 38.51 42.90 -56.29
N GLU A 746 39.80 43.00 -56.63
CA GLU A 746 40.58 44.23 -56.45
C GLU A 746 39.92 45.41 -57.20
N GLY A 747 39.56 46.47 -56.47
CA GLY A 747 38.90 47.66 -57.02
C GLY A 747 37.37 47.59 -57.12
N ALA A 748 36.74 46.44 -56.83
CA ALA A 748 35.29 46.32 -56.82
C ALA A 748 34.66 47.03 -55.61
N THR A 749 33.64 47.85 -55.86
CA THR A 749 32.89 48.60 -54.82
C THR A 749 31.41 48.21 -54.85
N ILE A 750 31.12 46.93 -54.57
CA ILE A 750 29.74 46.41 -54.51
C ILE A 750 29.45 45.81 -53.13
N PRO A 751 28.18 45.82 -52.66
CA PRO A 751 27.82 45.08 -51.47
C PRO A 751 27.93 43.56 -51.73
N PRO A 752 28.54 42.79 -50.82
CA PRO A 752 28.62 41.34 -50.96
C PRO A 752 27.22 40.71 -50.97
N GLN A 753 27.01 39.71 -51.84
CA GLN A 753 25.72 39.06 -52.00
C GLN A 753 25.43 37.99 -50.95
N LEU A 754 26.46 37.38 -50.35
CA LEU A 754 26.28 36.29 -49.39
C LEU A 754 26.19 36.83 -47.96
N SER A 755 25.50 36.10 -47.10
CA SER A 755 25.39 36.34 -45.66
C SER A 755 26.75 36.35 -44.96
N GLN A 756 26.94 37.16 -43.93
CA GLN A 756 28.18 37.16 -43.12
C GLN A 756 28.27 35.98 -42.13
N THR A 757 27.20 35.22 -41.96
CA THR A 757 27.12 34.11 -40.98
C THR A 757 26.65 32.84 -41.68
N PRO A 758 27.46 32.26 -42.58
CA PRO A 758 27.12 30.99 -43.19
C PRO A 758 27.10 29.88 -42.14
N VAL A 759 26.16 28.94 -42.25
CA VAL A 759 26.08 27.75 -41.41
C VAL A 759 26.14 26.48 -42.26
N VAL A 760 26.63 25.40 -41.66
CA VAL A 760 26.79 24.10 -42.30
C VAL A 760 26.38 22.97 -41.35
N TYR A 761 26.06 21.82 -41.92
CA TYR A 761 25.94 20.57 -41.18
C TYR A 761 27.10 19.65 -41.55
N LEU A 762 27.75 19.06 -40.54
CA LEU A 762 28.79 18.05 -40.73
C LEU A 762 28.38 16.80 -39.96
N MET A 763 28.21 15.68 -40.67
CA MET A 763 27.67 14.44 -40.11
C MET A 763 28.58 13.24 -40.42
N PRO A 764 29.03 12.48 -39.40
CA PRO A 764 29.68 11.18 -39.60
C PRO A 764 28.62 10.08 -39.73
N LEU A 765 28.17 9.81 -40.95
CA LEU A 765 27.13 8.81 -41.24
C LEU A 765 27.68 7.39 -41.45
N GLY A 766 28.99 7.26 -41.60
CA GLY A 766 29.67 5.97 -41.76
C GLY A 766 30.03 5.31 -40.43
N THR A 767 30.83 4.26 -40.55
CA THR A 767 31.40 3.49 -39.44
C THR A 767 32.66 4.18 -38.96
N ASP A 768 32.77 4.41 -37.64
CA ASP A 768 33.98 4.90 -37.00
C ASP A 768 35.01 3.76 -36.95
N ARG A 769 36.27 4.05 -37.30
CA ARG A 769 37.36 3.07 -37.33
C ARG A 769 38.43 3.46 -36.34
N MET A 770 38.96 2.46 -35.63
CA MET A 770 40.11 2.60 -34.74
C MET A 770 40.95 1.32 -34.84
N ARG A 771 42.21 1.37 -34.43
CA ARG A 771 43.06 0.19 -34.40
C ARG A 771 42.91 -0.53 -33.06
N ASP A 772 43.16 -1.83 -33.04
CA ASP A 772 43.32 -2.56 -31.78
C ASP A 772 44.55 -2.01 -31.03
N PRO A 773 44.42 -1.53 -29.79
CA PRO A 773 45.53 -0.96 -29.04
C PRO A 773 46.65 -1.96 -28.71
N GLY A 774 46.43 -3.27 -28.83
CA GLY A 774 47.47 -4.30 -28.69
C GLY A 774 48.03 -4.80 -30.03
N ARG A 775 47.35 -4.52 -31.14
CA ARG A 775 47.71 -4.97 -32.49
C ARG A 775 47.33 -3.91 -33.52
N LEU A 776 48.19 -2.90 -33.72
CA LEU A 776 47.91 -1.76 -34.62
C LEU A 776 47.56 -2.15 -36.08
N ALA A 777 47.95 -3.35 -36.53
CA ALA A 777 47.58 -3.86 -37.86
C ALA A 777 46.08 -4.21 -37.99
N THR A 778 45.43 -4.53 -36.87
CA THR A 778 44.00 -4.86 -36.82
C THR A 778 43.19 -3.58 -36.71
N VAL A 779 42.19 -3.42 -37.58
CA VAL A 779 41.24 -2.30 -37.55
C VAL A 779 39.89 -2.80 -37.02
N LEU A 780 39.36 -2.10 -36.04
CA LEU A 780 38.07 -2.32 -35.41
C LEU A 780 37.04 -1.35 -35.99
N ASP A 781 35.87 -1.87 -36.34
CA ASP A 781 34.76 -1.13 -36.94
C ASP A 781 33.65 -0.88 -35.90
N TYR A 782 33.33 0.40 -35.65
CA TYR A 782 32.27 0.83 -34.74
C TYR A 782 31.16 1.53 -35.51
N PRO A 783 30.09 0.81 -35.88
CA PRO A 783 28.93 1.45 -36.48
C PRO A 783 28.17 2.22 -35.39
N VAL A 784 28.44 3.53 -35.28
CA VAL A 784 27.91 4.35 -34.19
C VAL A 784 26.49 4.83 -34.49
N LEU A 785 25.59 4.64 -33.52
CA LEU A 785 24.27 5.26 -33.50
C LEU A 785 24.06 6.00 -32.16
N ASP A 786 24.16 7.32 -32.17
CA ASP A 786 24.02 8.13 -30.95
C ASP A 786 22.54 8.28 -30.57
N GLN A 787 22.12 7.63 -29.48
CA GLN A 787 20.74 7.67 -28.99
C GLN A 787 20.61 8.59 -27.77
N VAL A 788 19.51 9.33 -27.71
CA VAL A 788 19.18 10.21 -26.57
C VAL A 788 18.65 9.37 -25.42
N MET A 789 19.22 9.60 -24.24
CA MET A 789 18.81 8.97 -22.99
C MET A 789 18.56 10.02 -21.91
N GLN A 790 17.66 9.73 -20.98
CA GLN A 790 17.34 10.63 -19.88
C GLN A 790 18.46 10.67 -18.83
N PRO A 791 19.07 11.84 -18.54
CA PRO A 791 20.14 11.94 -17.56
C PRO A 791 19.67 11.47 -16.17
N PRO A 792 20.50 10.72 -15.43
CA PRO A 792 20.18 10.33 -14.07
C PRO A 792 20.52 11.49 -13.13
N PHE A 793 19.56 11.89 -12.29
CA PHE A 793 19.76 12.92 -11.28
C PHE A 793 19.88 12.28 -9.90
N VAL A 794 20.76 12.80 -9.04
CA VAL A 794 20.85 12.32 -7.65
C VAL A 794 19.53 12.60 -6.94
N ILE A 795 18.92 11.56 -6.38
CA ILE A 795 17.65 11.69 -5.67
C ILE A 795 17.92 12.12 -4.21
N GLY A 796 17.34 13.24 -3.80
CA GLY A 796 17.32 13.67 -2.39
C GLY A 796 16.22 12.95 -1.60
N SER A 797 16.38 12.87 -0.28
CA SER A 797 15.38 12.24 0.61
C SER A 797 13.99 12.86 0.49
N GLN A 798 13.90 14.18 0.38
CA GLN A 798 12.62 14.90 0.19
C GLN A 798 11.92 14.56 -1.14
N SER A 799 12.67 14.24 -2.20
CA SER A 799 12.09 13.86 -3.49
C SER A 799 11.38 12.52 -3.41
N LEU A 800 11.91 11.58 -2.61
CA LEU A 800 11.30 10.28 -2.40
C LEU A 800 9.95 10.40 -1.67
N GLU A 801 9.82 11.35 -0.74
CA GLU A 801 8.59 11.56 0.03
C GLU A 801 7.43 12.16 -0.79
N SER A 802 7.72 12.73 -1.96
CA SER A 802 6.66 13.29 -2.81
C SER A 802 5.87 12.21 -3.57
N ALA A 803 4.53 12.37 -3.54
CA ALA A 803 3.59 11.45 -4.18
C ALA A 803 3.73 11.42 -5.71
N ASP A 804 4.00 12.57 -6.33
CA ASP A 804 4.11 12.70 -7.80
C ASP A 804 5.51 12.33 -8.35
N TRP A 805 6.44 11.92 -7.49
CA TRP A 805 7.79 11.64 -7.93
C TRP A 805 7.88 10.32 -8.68
N SER A 806 8.41 10.41 -9.90
CA SER A 806 8.79 9.29 -10.75
C SER A 806 10.26 9.40 -11.12
N THR A 807 10.90 8.24 -11.31
CA THR A 807 12.30 8.14 -11.74
C THR A 807 12.49 8.67 -13.17
N ILE A 808 11.42 8.62 -13.96
CA ILE A 808 11.31 9.16 -15.31
C ILE A 808 10.55 10.47 -15.19
N TYR A 809 11.26 11.58 -15.02
CA TYR A 809 10.62 12.89 -15.17
C TYR A 809 9.98 12.95 -16.55
N ASN A 810 8.64 13.06 -16.59
CA ASN A 810 7.79 13.00 -17.78
C ASN A 810 7.93 14.22 -18.72
N ASN A 811 9.10 14.86 -18.70
CA ASN A 811 9.39 16.14 -19.34
C ASN A 811 10.74 16.10 -20.07
N LEU A 812 11.03 14.99 -20.75
CA LEU A 812 12.07 15.01 -21.75
C LEU A 812 11.58 15.91 -22.90
N VAL A 813 12.18 17.09 -23.04
CA VAL A 813 11.91 17.99 -24.16
C VAL A 813 12.17 17.23 -25.47
N GLY A 814 11.10 16.85 -26.17
CA GLY A 814 11.15 16.19 -27.48
C GLY A 814 10.95 14.66 -27.50
N ALA A 815 10.65 13.99 -26.39
CA ALA A 815 10.24 12.57 -26.40
C ALA A 815 8.91 12.41 -25.65
N SER A 816 7.82 12.23 -26.39
CA SER A 816 6.47 12.10 -25.82
C SER A 816 6.17 10.75 -25.15
N ASP A 817 6.99 9.71 -25.39
CA ASP A 817 6.63 8.33 -25.03
C ASP A 817 7.75 7.53 -24.35
N GLY A 818 8.76 8.19 -23.75
CA GLY A 818 9.89 7.49 -23.12
C GLY A 818 10.71 6.64 -24.11
N THR A 819 10.54 6.86 -25.42
CA THR A 819 11.23 6.16 -26.49
C THR A 819 12.64 6.73 -26.69
N ILE A 820 13.62 5.84 -26.73
CA ILE A 820 15.00 6.14 -27.09
C ILE A 820 15.02 6.61 -28.55
N THR A 821 15.33 7.89 -28.77
CA THR A 821 15.36 8.50 -30.11
C THR A 821 16.79 8.73 -30.59
N LEU A 822 16.96 8.84 -31.91
CA LEU A 822 18.25 9.20 -32.50
C LEU A 822 18.56 10.67 -32.20
N ARG A 823 19.79 10.92 -31.76
CA ARG A 823 20.30 12.25 -31.52
C ARG A 823 20.67 12.94 -32.84
N ARG A 824 19.96 14.02 -33.16
CA ARG A 824 20.14 14.78 -34.40
C ARG A 824 21.22 15.87 -34.26
N TYR A 825 21.89 16.20 -35.36
CA TYR A 825 22.97 17.18 -35.46
C TYR A 825 22.43 18.59 -35.80
N PRO A 826 22.75 19.62 -35.01
CA PRO A 826 22.48 21.01 -35.37
C PRO A 826 23.45 21.51 -36.44
N SER A 827 23.04 22.56 -37.16
CA SER A 827 23.98 23.36 -37.95
C SER A 827 24.89 24.17 -37.04
N PHE A 828 26.11 24.46 -37.49
CA PHE A 828 27.02 25.39 -36.83
C PHE A 828 27.66 26.35 -37.84
N ARG A 829 28.23 27.44 -37.35
CA ARG A 829 28.81 28.48 -38.21
C ARG A 829 30.09 28.01 -38.90
N ALA A 830 30.21 28.29 -40.18
CA ALA A 830 31.46 28.11 -40.91
C ALA A 830 32.34 29.37 -40.77
N SER A 831 33.63 29.16 -40.50
CA SER A 831 34.63 30.22 -40.39
C SER A 831 34.88 30.86 -41.75
N ILE A 832 34.79 32.18 -41.80
CA ILE A 832 35.04 32.98 -43.01
C ILE A 832 36.37 33.74 -42.95
N PHE A 833 37.03 33.72 -41.79
CA PHE A 833 38.33 34.37 -41.60
C PHE A 833 39.45 33.36 -41.73
N GLU A 834 40.50 33.76 -42.42
CA GLU A 834 41.78 33.06 -42.41
C GLU A 834 42.53 33.48 -41.14
N SER A 835 42.88 32.51 -40.29
CA SER A 835 43.75 32.72 -39.15
C SER A 835 45.15 32.23 -39.49
N ASP A 836 46.19 32.98 -39.12
CA ASP A 836 47.60 32.62 -39.32
C ASP A 836 48.06 31.37 -38.50
N GLY A 837 47.15 30.74 -37.76
CA GLY A 837 47.42 29.55 -36.94
C GLY A 837 46.32 28.48 -37.00
N PRO A 838 46.57 27.29 -36.44
CA PRO A 838 45.67 26.14 -36.53
C PRO A 838 44.39 26.27 -35.68
N ASP A 839 44.21 27.37 -34.95
CA ASP A 839 43.09 27.56 -34.04
C ASP A 839 41.73 27.49 -34.76
N ILE A 840 40.78 26.75 -34.18
CA ILE A 840 39.43 26.56 -34.71
C ILE A 840 38.47 27.34 -33.82
N ARG A 841 38.34 28.62 -34.11
CA ARG A 841 37.52 29.56 -33.31
C ARG A 841 36.02 29.25 -33.38
N GLU A 842 35.53 28.83 -34.54
CA GLU A 842 34.12 28.51 -34.79
C GLU A 842 33.91 26.98 -34.85
N ALA A 843 34.34 26.27 -33.80
CA ALA A 843 34.26 24.81 -33.74
C ALA A 843 32.96 24.33 -33.08
N SER A 844 32.33 23.33 -33.70
CA SER A 844 31.31 22.51 -33.07
C SER A 844 31.96 21.43 -32.20
N LYS A 845 31.56 21.38 -30.93
CA LYS A 845 31.93 20.32 -30.00
C LYS A 845 30.97 19.12 -30.04
N ARG A 846 30.03 19.12 -30.98
CA ARG A 846 28.98 18.10 -31.04
C ARG A 846 29.50 16.70 -31.42
N LEU A 847 30.64 16.66 -32.10
CA LEU A 847 31.30 15.45 -32.56
C LEU A 847 32.41 14.97 -31.60
N VAL A 848 32.45 15.50 -30.38
CA VAL A 848 33.45 15.13 -29.37
C VAL A 848 33.45 13.61 -29.15
N GLY A 849 34.64 13.00 -29.08
CA GLY A 849 34.83 11.57 -28.90
C GLY A 849 34.71 10.72 -30.17
N ARG A 850 34.08 11.22 -31.23
CA ARG A 850 33.96 10.46 -32.49
C ARG A 850 35.32 10.24 -33.14
N SER A 851 35.49 9.09 -33.81
CA SER A 851 36.74 8.80 -34.51
C SER A 851 36.88 9.73 -35.71
N VAL A 852 38.09 10.25 -35.91
CA VAL A 852 38.42 10.98 -37.13
C VAL A 852 38.40 10.06 -38.35
N TRP A 853 38.77 8.79 -38.17
CA TRP A 853 38.70 7.79 -39.22
C TRP A 853 37.27 7.27 -39.32
N ASN A 854 36.56 7.68 -40.38
CA ASN A 854 35.18 7.27 -40.60
C ASN A 854 34.93 7.00 -42.09
N THR A 855 34.18 5.94 -42.38
CA THR A 855 33.95 5.46 -43.75
C THR A 855 33.10 6.41 -44.60
N ARG A 856 32.32 7.32 -43.99
CA ARG A 856 31.46 8.27 -44.68
C ARG A 856 31.08 9.48 -43.82
N TRP A 857 31.49 10.65 -44.30
CA TRP A 857 31.04 11.96 -43.87
C TRP A 857 30.10 12.57 -44.91
N VAL A 858 29.20 13.42 -44.45
CA VAL A 858 28.37 14.29 -45.30
C VAL A 858 28.44 15.72 -44.78
N LEU A 859 28.95 16.62 -45.63
CA LEU A 859 28.90 18.07 -45.43
C LEU A 859 27.72 18.64 -46.21
N VAL A 860 26.81 19.33 -45.52
CA VAL A 860 25.67 20.02 -46.14
C VAL A 860 25.81 21.53 -45.93
N ILE A 861 25.74 22.28 -47.03
CA ILE A 861 25.75 23.75 -47.04
C ILE A 861 24.38 24.21 -47.56
N PRO A 862 23.45 24.60 -46.67
CA PRO A 862 22.11 25.02 -47.08
C PRO A 862 22.11 26.42 -47.68
N ALA A 863 21.40 26.64 -48.80
CA ALA A 863 21.29 27.95 -49.44
C ALA A 863 20.56 28.97 -48.55
N ALA A 864 19.51 28.53 -47.84
CA ALA A 864 19.49 28.59 -46.38
C ALA A 864 20.19 29.79 -45.74
N ALA A 865 21.46 29.53 -45.49
CA ALA A 865 22.35 30.33 -44.69
C ALA A 865 23.19 31.31 -45.53
N LEU A 866 23.19 31.14 -46.85
CA LEU A 866 24.00 31.91 -47.79
C LEU A 866 23.30 33.18 -48.26
N GLY A 867 21.97 33.17 -48.43
CA GLY A 867 21.23 34.35 -48.85
C GLY A 867 19.72 34.13 -48.97
N ALA A 868 18.97 35.24 -49.11
CA ALA A 868 17.51 35.21 -49.26
C ALA A 868 17.07 34.64 -50.62
N ASP A 869 17.77 35.03 -51.71
CA ASP A 869 17.66 34.37 -53.00
C ASP A 869 18.58 33.14 -53.03
N ARG A 870 17.98 31.96 -52.95
CA ARG A 870 18.69 30.69 -52.75
C ARG A 870 19.59 30.33 -53.92
N GLU A 871 19.09 30.47 -55.13
CA GLU A 871 19.78 30.08 -56.35
C GLU A 871 20.88 31.07 -56.70
N ALA A 872 20.61 32.37 -56.55
CA ALA A 872 21.61 33.41 -56.78
C ALA A 872 22.75 33.36 -55.74
N ALA A 873 22.44 33.04 -54.47
CA ALA A 873 23.45 32.87 -53.43
C ALA A 873 24.34 31.64 -53.69
N LEU A 874 23.77 30.49 -54.04
CA LEU A 874 24.56 29.30 -54.40
C LEU A 874 25.41 29.54 -55.66
N THR A 875 24.85 30.18 -56.67
CA THR A 875 25.59 30.52 -57.89
C THR A 875 26.78 31.43 -57.58
N THR A 876 26.57 32.45 -56.74
CA THR A 876 27.64 33.35 -56.30
C THR A 876 28.70 32.62 -55.47
N PHE A 877 28.28 31.72 -54.58
CA PHE A 877 29.20 30.91 -53.78
C PHE A 877 30.13 30.04 -54.66
N ILE A 878 29.58 29.43 -55.72
CA ILE A 878 30.29 28.48 -56.58
C ILE A 878 31.10 29.19 -57.69
N ARG A 879 30.53 30.22 -58.32
CA ARG A 879 31.06 30.85 -59.55
C ARG A 879 31.48 32.30 -59.38
N GLY A 880 31.19 32.91 -58.24
CA GLY A 880 31.36 34.35 -58.04
C GLY A 880 30.22 35.14 -58.67
N ARG A 881 30.29 36.47 -58.56
CA ARG A 881 29.29 37.38 -59.11
C ARG A 881 29.98 38.45 -59.95
N ASP A 882 29.54 38.57 -61.18
CA ASP A 882 29.73 39.74 -62.03
C ASP A 882 28.44 40.58 -61.93
N ALA A 883 28.47 41.63 -61.10
CA ALA A 883 27.31 42.45 -60.80
C ALA A 883 27.06 43.51 -61.89
N ASN A 884 28.13 43.99 -62.53
CA ASN A 884 28.10 45.04 -63.55
C ASN A 884 27.98 44.48 -64.99
N ARG A 885 28.12 43.16 -65.18
CA ARG A 885 28.07 42.40 -66.44
C ARG A 885 29.17 42.79 -67.44
N ASP A 886 30.34 43.20 -66.95
CA ASP A 886 31.49 43.58 -67.77
C ASP A 886 32.37 42.38 -68.20
N GLY A 887 32.04 41.16 -67.73
CA GLY A 887 32.79 39.94 -68.00
C GLY A 887 33.90 39.67 -66.99
N HIS A 888 34.07 40.51 -65.97
CA HIS A 888 34.96 40.35 -64.84
C HIS A 888 34.16 40.09 -63.56
N LEU A 889 34.74 39.29 -62.64
CA LEU A 889 34.10 39.01 -61.37
C LEU A 889 34.28 40.20 -60.43
N ASP A 890 33.19 40.79 -59.95
CA ASP A 890 33.20 41.81 -58.90
C ASP A 890 33.33 41.16 -57.49
N GLN A 891 32.71 39.98 -57.32
CA GLN A 891 32.82 39.15 -56.11
C GLN A 891 33.37 37.78 -56.47
N LEU A 892 34.39 37.34 -55.73
CA LEU A 892 35.10 36.08 -55.99
C LEU A 892 34.26 34.86 -55.54
N PRO A 893 34.36 33.71 -56.24
CA PRO A 893 33.86 32.43 -55.73
C PRO A 893 34.68 31.98 -54.52
N VAL A 894 34.12 31.04 -53.75
CA VAL A 894 34.88 30.34 -52.71
C VAL A 894 36.02 29.56 -53.35
N ARG A 895 37.25 29.89 -52.95
CA ARG A 895 38.45 29.27 -53.53
C ARG A 895 38.76 27.90 -52.95
N ASP A 896 38.35 27.63 -51.72
CA ASP A 896 38.51 26.32 -51.08
C ASP A 896 37.52 26.17 -49.91
N ILE A 897 37.17 24.92 -49.61
CA ILE A 897 36.42 24.55 -48.41
C ILE A 897 37.35 23.66 -47.58
N GLN A 898 37.66 24.09 -46.36
CA GLN A 898 38.55 23.39 -45.46
C GLN A 898 37.80 22.82 -44.27
N ILE A 899 38.16 21.60 -43.86
CA ILE A 899 37.65 20.95 -42.66
C ILE A 899 38.71 21.09 -41.57
N GLY A 900 38.36 21.76 -40.48
CA GLY A 900 39.21 21.89 -39.32
C GLY A 900 38.87 20.80 -38.32
N LEU A 901 39.87 20.06 -37.86
CA LEU A 901 39.68 19.05 -36.81
C LEU A 901 40.68 19.33 -35.69
N ARG A 902 40.14 19.59 -34.50
CA ARG A 902 40.87 19.57 -33.24
C ARG A 902 40.68 18.19 -32.63
N THR A 903 41.78 17.52 -32.37
CA THR A 903 41.81 16.08 -32.08
C THR A 903 42.71 15.77 -30.90
N TYR A 904 42.48 14.60 -30.32
CA TYR A 904 43.33 14.02 -29.30
C TYR A 904 43.59 12.55 -29.67
N SER A 905 44.86 12.15 -29.64
CA SER A 905 45.28 10.81 -30.08
C SER A 905 45.89 10.01 -28.94
N ASN A 906 45.52 8.74 -28.86
CA ASN A 906 45.98 7.81 -27.83
C ASN A 906 46.96 6.81 -28.45
N SER A 907 48.12 6.61 -27.82
CA SER A 907 49.22 5.82 -28.40
C SER A 907 48.97 4.32 -28.36
N GLY A 908 48.26 3.82 -27.33
CA GLY A 908 48.15 2.37 -27.11
C GLY A 908 49.41 1.81 -26.46
N ASN A 909 49.65 0.50 -26.61
CA ASN A 909 50.85 -0.20 -26.08
C ASN A 909 51.87 -0.52 -27.16
#